data_AF-A0A813K9B7-F1
#
_entry.id   AF-A0A813K9B7-F1
#
_cell.length_a   1.000
_cell.length_b   1.000
_cell.length_c   1.000
_cell.angle_alpha   90.00
_cell.angle_beta   90.00
_cell.angle_gamma   90.00
#
_symmetry.space_group_name_H-M   'P 1'
#
loop_
_entity.id
_entity.type
_entity.pdbx_description
1 polymer ?
#
loop_
_entity_poly.entity_id
_entity_poly.type
_entity_poly.pdbx_seq_one_letter_code
_entity_poly.pdbx_strand_id
1 'polypeptide(L)'
;MAPEHPVDSESVRWHAHLAVRLEADPAKWQVPGGMARSLARLALHRAWFTDMSRARFTDDHRALLSGFDVIFSPGVGRFPVLCKEERDAARLGVHGRQHPGVGALDDIPEDHALKPFFYSMVEALGITCYEATRSCFAGQKLYKEGAALIAAQCKSGLLRTPNTIQQFKNVQPPPGQTSPILHYFSTLLEYGKLNALESVELLQPVVQQGRRELVEKWLKEDKLECTEELGDIVKPLDGKFALSIYLRASVHAKVIQSFVEQGQIDQIVAYAKKVGYQADYSQLLQGMVASNPEGATNFAKALLEGKDGVPLIDINKVVKVFMDQNRLQETTSILLDALKANRPDQSALQTQLLAMNLQQAPKVAEAILQMNMFTHYDRSYIGQLCEKAGLMQYALEHYSDAADLKRVMLHAHQMTPEFLINHFSKMAPELALECLYDLMRHNRQNLNMAVQVAIKYHEQIGAVKIVEMFDSFGSNEGVFYFVGAILSASTDSEVHFSYIKAASRCGNMQEVERVCRESTSYDPVQVKDFLKEAKLPDPRPLIYVCDLHDFVEELTDYLYKNSLMKYIEVYVVKVNPLKCPFVVGALIDLDCSEDFIKSLLQNVRAACPCEPLVKEVEKRNRLKVILPWLEARVAEGNQEPSLHNAMAMILIDTN
;
A
#
# COMPACT_ATOMS: atom_id res chain seq x y z
N MET A 1 10.27 18.10 38.74
CA MET A 1 11.18 19.14 38.24
C MET A 1 10.77 19.47 36.82
N ALA A 2 9.92 20.49 36.68
CA ALA A 2 9.72 21.19 35.42
C ALA A 2 10.72 22.36 35.38
N PRO A 3 11.26 22.74 34.20
CA PRO A 3 11.81 24.06 34.01
C PRO A 3 10.82 24.90 33.18
N GLU A 4 10.16 25.83 33.86
CA GLU A 4 9.60 27.04 33.27
C GLU A 4 10.73 28.06 33.04
N HIS A 5 10.64 28.85 31.97
CA HIS A 5 11.08 30.26 31.80
C HIS A 5 11.11 30.61 30.29
N PRO A 6 11.07 31.89 29.88
CA PRO A 6 10.08 32.92 30.20
C PRO A 6 9.56 33.61 28.91
N VAL A 7 8.37 34.20 28.95
CA VAL A 7 7.89 35.11 27.90
C VAL A 7 8.34 36.53 28.23
N ASP A 8 8.93 37.19 27.23
CA ASP A 8 9.55 38.51 27.30
C ASP A 8 8.63 39.64 27.79
N SER A 9 9.26 40.52 28.57
CA SER A 9 8.69 41.53 29.45
C SER A 9 8.80 42.96 28.90
N GLU A 10 8.21 43.25 27.74
CA GLU A 10 8.15 44.63 27.19
C GLU A 10 6.72 45.20 27.03
N SER A 11 5.66 44.41 27.17
CA SER A 11 4.28 44.93 27.10
C SER A 11 3.74 45.48 28.43
N VAL A 12 4.42 45.21 29.56
CA VAL A 12 3.94 45.56 30.91
C VAL A 12 4.42 46.94 31.39
N ARG A 13 5.38 47.58 30.69
CA ARG A 13 5.92 48.89 31.13
C ARG A 13 5.15 50.13 30.65
N TRP A 14 4.26 50.03 29.67
CA TRP A 14 3.49 51.19 29.20
C TRP A 14 2.16 51.41 29.92
N HIS A 15 1.62 50.40 30.61
CA HIS A 15 0.32 50.53 31.28
C HIS A 15 0.44 50.85 32.78
N ALA A 16 1.64 50.69 33.37
CA ALA A 16 1.90 51.05 34.77
C ALA A 16 2.20 52.55 34.99
N HIS A 17 2.51 53.32 33.94
CA HIS A 17 2.89 54.73 34.10
C HIS A 17 1.74 55.75 34.06
N LEU A 18 0.53 55.35 33.65
CA LEU A 18 -0.65 56.24 33.64
C LEU A 18 -1.52 56.12 34.90
N ALA A 19 -1.40 55.02 35.65
CA ALA A 19 -2.22 54.74 36.82
C ALA A 19 -1.74 55.40 38.13
N VAL A 20 -0.52 55.97 38.16
CA VAL A 20 0.08 56.55 39.37
C VAL A 20 -0.06 58.10 39.43
N ARG A 21 -0.99 58.70 38.69
CA ARG A 21 -1.19 60.16 38.72
C ARG A 21 -2.64 60.65 38.89
N LEU A 22 -3.55 59.78 39.34
CA LEU A 22 -4.94 60.16 39.62
C LEU A 22 -5.40 59.89 41.06
N GLU A 23 -4.48 59.62 41.98
CA GLU A 23 -4.73 59.66 43.43
C GLU A 23 -3.87 60.75 44.07
N ALA A 24 -4.34 62.00 44.02
CA ALA A 24 -3.85 63.07 44.89
C ALA A 24 -4.85 64.26 44.97
N ASP A 25 -5.55 64.31 46.10
CA ASP A 25 -6.04 65.49 46.84
C ASP A 25 -7.25 66.31 46.28
N PRO A 26 -8.48 66.15 46.83
CA PRO A 26 -9.69 66.89 46.42
C PRO A 26 -9.73 68.38 46.84
N ALA A 27 -8.71 68.91 47.51
CA ALA A 27 -8.75 70.25 48.11
C ALA A 27 -8.24 71.40 47.21
N LYS A 28 -7.91 71.16 45.93
CA LYS A 28 -7.30 72.19 45.04
C LYS A 28 -8.06 72.54 43.76
N TRP A 29 -9.28 72.07 43.56
CA TRP A 29 -10.04 72.35 42.33
C TRP A 29 -11.21 73.32 42.59
N GLN A 30 -10.94 74.63 42.48
CA GLN A 30 -11.99 75.61 42.21
C GLN A 30 -12.23 75.68 40.70
N VAL A 31 -13.27 75.01 40.20
CA VAL A 31 -13.74 75.12 38.81
C VAL A 31 -15.28 75.20 38.79
N PRO A 32 -15.92 76.09 37.99
CA PRO A 32 -17.33 76.44 38.16
C PRO A 32 -18.32 75.32 37.78
N GLY A 33 -19.28 75.09 38.68
CA GLY A 33 -20.59 74.39 38.69
C GLY A 33 -21.17 73.53 37.55
N GLY A 34 -20.68 73.55 36.31
CA GLY A 34 -21.32 72.85 35.18
C GLY A 34 -20.62 71.57 34.72
N MET A 35 -19.30 71.49 34.81
CA MET A 35 -18.51 70.42 34.17
C MET A 35 -18.35 69.15 35.02
N ALA A 36 -18.50 69.25 36.34
CA ALA A 36 -18.25 68.13 37.26
C ALA A 36 -19.32 67.01 37.16
N ARG A 37 -20.58 67.35 36.84
CA ARG A 37 -21.67 66.36 36.74
C ARG A 37 -21.60 65.50 35.48
N SER A 38 -21.07 66.06 34.39
CA SER A 38 -20.92 65.36 33.11
C SER A 38 -19.76 64.35 33.15
N LEU A 39 -18.65 64.71 33.80
CA LEU A 39 -17.48 63.83 33.97
C LEU A 39 -17.75 62.69 34.97
N ALA A 40 -18.51 62.93 36.04
CA ALA A 40 -18.90 61.87 36.98
C ALA A 40 -19.83 60.81 36.35
N ARG A 41 -20.75 61.21 35.46
CA ARG A 41 -21.61 60.27 34.71
C ARG A 41 -20.82 59.44 33.70
N LEU A 42 -19.80 60.02 33.04
CA LEU A 42 -18.94 59.32 32.10
C LEU A 42 -18.02 58.30 32.79
N ALA A 43 -17.56 58.58 34.02
CA ALA A 43 -16.74 57.66 34.80
C ALA A 43 -17.53 56.43 35.29
N LEU A 44 -18.78 56.62 35.76
CA LEU A 44 -19.64 55.52 36.23
C LEU A 44 -20.13 54.62 35.08
N HIS A 45 -20.40 55.17 33.91
CA HIS A 45 -20.84 54.38 32.75
C HIS A 45 -19.73 53.52 32.14
N ARG A 46 -18.46 53.89 32.36
CA ARG A 46 -17.29 53.17 31.84
C ARG A 46 -16.80 52.06 32.78
N ALA A 47 -17.03 52.20 34.09
CA ALA A 47 -16.67 51.19 35.09
C ALA A 47 -17.59 49.95 35.07
N TRP A 48 -18.82 50.08 34.55
CA TRP A 48 -19.79 48.97 34.53
C TRP A 48 -19.59 48.00 33.35
N PHE A 49 -18.86 48.41 32.30
CA PHE A 49 -18.72 47.63 31.06
C PHE A 49 -17.38 46.91 30.89
N THR A 50 -16.39 47.14 31.77
CA THR A 50 -15.03 46.62 31.57
C THR A 50 -14.64 45.40 32.42
N ASP A 51 -15.54 44.80 33.21
CA ASP A 51 -15.13 43.69 34.09
C ASP A 51 -16.15 42.55 34.23
N MET A 52 -16.50 41.91 33.11
CA MET A 52 -17.10 40.58 33.10
C MET A 52 -16.34 39.65 32.16
N SER A 53 -15.16 39.19 32.59
CA SER A 53 -14.68 37.87 32.16
C SER A 53 -13.62 37.21 33.06
N ARG A 54 -13.09 37.84 34.11
CA ARG A 54 -12.17 37.15 35.04
C ARG A 54 -12.23 37.69 36.48
N ALA A 55 -13.11 37.14 37.31
CA ALA A 55 -12.90 37.15 38.77
C ALA A 55 -13.55 35.92 39.42
N ARG A 56 -12.71 35.07 40.03
CA ARG A 56 -13.12 34.12 41.07
C ARG A 56 -13.35 34.95 42.33
N PHE A 57 -14.53 34.83 42.93
CA PHE A 57 -14.86 35.49 44.19
C PHE A 57 -14.03 34.91 45.34
N THR A 58 -13.30 35.77 46.07
CA THR A 58 -12.78 35.50 47.42
C THR A 58 -13.66 36.23 48.44
N ASP A 59 -13.76 35.67 49.65
CA ASP A 59 -14.82 35.90 50.65
C ASP A 59 -14.94 37.31 51.27
N ASP A 60 -14.16 38.31 50.87
CA ASP A 60 -14.15 39.64 51.51
C ASP A 60 -15.17 40.65 50.97
N HIS A 61 -15.99 40.29 49.97
CA HIS A 61 -17.06 41.16 49.44
C HIS A 61 -18.43 40.98 50.13
N ARG A 62 -18.50 40.19 51.21
CA ARG A 62 -19.76 39.82 51.88
C ARG A 62 -20.27 40.81 52.95
N ALA A 63 -19.52 41.87 53.27
CA ALA A 63 -19.89 42.82 54.32
C ALA A 63 -20.62 44.10 53.84
N LEU A 64 -20.84 44.29 52.52
CA LEU A 64 -21.54 45.47 51.96
C LEU A 64 -22.95 45.17 51.42
N LEU A 65 -23.47 43.96 51.64
CA LEU A 65 -24.74 43.48 51.08
C LEU A 65 -25.73 42.94 52.13
N SER A 66 -25.66 43.37 53.39
CA SER A 66 -26.61 42.99 54.45
C SER A 66 -27.91 43.83 54.45
N GLY A 67 -28.48 44.12 53.27
CA GLY A 67 -29.66 44.98 53.14
C GLY A 67 -30.67 44.57 52.07
N PHE A 68 -30.49 43.44 51.38
CA PHE A 68 -31.42 42.99 50.35
C PHE A 68 -31.64 41.47 50.45
N ASP A 69 -32.82 41.07 50.95
CA ASP A 69 -33.26 39.68 50.94
C ASP A 69 -33.57 39.24 49.50
N VAL A 70 -32.83 38.25 49.00
CA VAL A 70 -33.17 37.51 47.78
C VAL A 70 -33.13 36.02 48.07
N ILE A 71 -34.29 35.39 47.95
CA ILE A 71 -34.52 33.94 48.04
C ILE A 71 -34.10 33.29 46.71
N PHE A 72 -33.24 32.26 46.76
CA PHE A 72 -32.87 31.40 45.62
C PHE A 72 -33.62 30.06 45.69
N SER A 73 -34.12 29.57 44.55
CA SER A 73 -34.17 28.14 44.16
C SER A 73 -34.76 27.94 42.74
N PRO A 74 -34.54 26.80 42.06
CA PRO A 74 -33.78 26.75 40.80
C PRO A 74 -34.56 26.18 39.60
N GLY A 75 -34.12 26.52 38.38
CA GLY A 75 -34.48 25.79 37.17
C GLY A 75 -34.80 26.66 35.95
N VAL A 76 -34.23 26.25 34.81
CA VAL A 76 -34.62 26.59 33.42
C VAL A 76 -34.11 27.92 32.84
N GLY A 77 -33.35 27.79 31.74
CA GLY A 77 -33.49 28.59 30.51
C GLY A 77 -33.12 30.07 30.55
N ARG A 78 -31.97 30.43 29.99
CA ARG A 78 -31.58 31.82 29.69
C ARG A 78 -32.50 32.42 28.62
N PHE A 79 -33.25 33.46 28.99
CA PHE A 79 -33.72 34.55 28.10
C PHE A 79 -33.20 35.88 28.68
N PRO A 80 -32.88 36.89 27.86
CA PRO A 80 -32.18 38.09 28.32
C PRO A 80 -33.06 38.99 29.19
N VAL A 81 -32.42 39.48 30.25
CA VAL A 81 -32.95 40.31 31.34
C VAL A 81 -33.17 41.74 30.85
N LEU A 82 -34.40 42.22 30.99
CA LEU A 82 -34.77 43.65 30.86
C LEU A 82 -34.16 44.45 32.03
N CYS A 83 -33.58 45.60 31.73
CA CYS A 83 -33.04 46.53 32.73
C CYS A 83 -34.15 47.10 33.63
N LYS A 84 -33.80 47.30 34.91
CA LYS A 84 -34.69 47.63 36.04
C LYS A 84 -35.34 49.03 35.99
N GLU A 85 -35.22 49.76 34.88
CA GLU A 85 -35.83 51.09 34.68
C GLU A 85 -37.24 51.01 34.04
N GLU A 86 -37.62 49.87 33.46
CA GLU A 86 -38.97 49.66 32.89
C GLU A 86 -40.03 49.23 33.93
N ARG A 87 -39.64 48.94 35.18
CA ARG A 87 -40.60 48.60 36.25
C ARG A 87 -41.19 49.80 36.99
N ASP A 88 -40.51 50.94 36.97
CA ASP A 88 -40.96 52.12 37.73
C ASP A 88 -41.93 53.01 36.94
N ALA A 89 -42.05 52.82 35.61
CA ALA A 89 -43.08 53.46 34.79
C ALA A 89 -44.46 52.77 34.89
N ALA A 90 -44.54 51.55 35.45
CA ALA A 90 -45.77 50.74 35.54
C ALA A 90 -46.45 50.77 36.92
N ARG A 91 -46.00 51.60 37.88
CA ARG A 91 -46.58 51.73 39.23
C ARG A 91 -47.43 52.99 39.45
N LEU A 92 -47.70 53.79 38.42
CA LEU A 92 -48.66 54.91 38.48
C LEU A 92 -49.84 54.63 37.55
N GLY A 93 -50.78 53.83 38.06
CA GLY A 93 -52.04 53.53 37.39
C GLY A 93 -53.02 54.71 37.40
N VAL A 94 -53.44 55.12 36.19
CA VAL A 94 -54.80 55.44 35.74
C VAL A 94 -55.81 56.00 36.75
N HIS A 95 -56.21 57.26 36.53
CA HIS A 95 -57.60 57.73 36.50
C HIS A 95 -57.61 58.88 35.46
N GLY A 96 -58.30 58.84 34.32
CA GLY A 96 -59.70 58.50 34.09
C GLY A 96 -60.47 59.80 33.85
N ARG A 97 -60.67 60.20 32.57
CA ARG A 97 -61.87 60.86 31.98
C ARG A 97 -61.57 61.67 30.70
N GLN A 98 -62.38 61.35 29.68
CA GLN A 98 -63.06 62.22 28.70
C GLN A 98 -62.25 63.06 27.67
N HIS A 99 -62.45 62.71 26.39
CA HIS A 99 -62.44 63.60 25.21
C HIS A 99 -63.29 64.88 25.45
N PRO A 100 -63.03 66.05 24.79
CA PRO A 100 -63.04 66.18 23.32
C PRO A 100 -62.09 67.24 22.70
N GLY A 101 -62.01 67.25 21.37
CA GLY A 101 -61.76 68.48 20.60
C GLY A 101 -60.61 68.44 19.61
N VAL A 102 -60.95 68.21 18.34
CA VAL A 102 -60.12 68.52 17.17
C VAL A 102 -60.03 70.04 17.01
N GLY A 103 -58.83 70.57 16.79
CA GLY A 103 -58.58 71.96 16.41
C GLY A 103 -57.25 72.08 15.69
N ALA A 104 -57.29 72.56 14.45
CA ALA A 104 -56.20 72.61 13.48
C ALA A 104 -54.99 73.45 13.93
N LEU A 105 -53.80 73.07 13.45
CA LEU A 105 -52.59 73.90 13.40
C LEU A 105 -52.04 73.81 11.96
N ASP A 106 -52.76 74.45 11.04
CA ASP A 106 -52.12 75.10 9.90
C ASP A 106 -51.46 76.38 10.44
N ASP A 107 -50.25 76.68 9.97
CA ASP A 107 -49.37 77.84 10.26
C ASP A 107 -48.14 77.54 11.14
N ILE A 108 -47.05 77.11 10.50
CA ILE A 108 -45.67 77.38 10.97
C ILE A 108 -44.87 77.97 9.79
N PRO A 109 -44.20 79.14 9.95
CA PRO A 109 -43.47 79.80 8.87
C PRO A 109 -42.19 79.06 8.47
N GLU A 110 -41.85 79.12 7.18
CA GLU A 110 -40.53 78.76 6.65
C GLU A 110 -39.46 79.72 7.20
N ASP A 111 -38.70 79.27 8.20
CA ASP A 111 -37.46 79.97 8.56
C ASP A 111 -36.29 78.99 8.73
N HIS A 112 -35.23 79.22 7.96
CA HIS A 112 -34.19 78.24 7.63
C HIS A 112 -33.08 78.11 8.70
N ALA A 113 -33.32 78.57 9.94
CA ALA A 113 -32.30 78.69 10.98
C ALA A 113 -32.34 77.62 12.10
N LEU A 114 -33.37 76.77 12.17
CA LEU A 114 -33.55 75.79 13.28
C LEU A 114 -33.21 74.34 12.94
N LYS A 115 -32.82 74.02 11.70
CA LYS A 115 -32.39 72.67 11.30
C LYS A 115 -31.30 72.08 12.22
N PRO A 116 -30.26 72.80 12.68
CA PRO A 116 -29.21 72.20 13.50
C PRO A 116 -29.62 71.90 14.95
N PHE A 117 -30.60 72.64 15.49
CA PHE A 117 -31.06 72.47 16.88
C PHE A 117 -32.01 71.28 17.05
N PHE A 118 -32.77 70.94 16.01
CA PHE A 118 -33.59 69.72 16.00
C PHE A 118 -32.73 68.45 16.03
N TYR A 119 -31.53 68.47 15.43
CA TYR A 119 -30.63 67.32 15.40
C TYR A 119 -29.84 67.09 16.71
N SER A 120 -29.55 68.13 17.49
CA SER A 120 -28.80 67.95 18.75
C SER A 120 -29.67 67.55 19.95
N MET A 121 -30.98 67.87 19.93
CA MET A 121 -31.93 67.45 20.97
C MET A 121 -32.32 65.95 20.86
N VAL A 122 -32.03 65.33 19.71
CA VAL A 122 -32.32 63.91 19.42
C VAL A 122 -31.33 62.95 20.08
N GLU A 123 -30.15 63.42 20.52
CA GLU A 123 -29.14 62.57 21.18
C GLU A 123 -29.45 62.24 22.66
N ALA A 124 -30.56 62.73 23.24
CA ALA A 124 -30.89 62.51 24.67
C ALA A 124 -32.05 61.54 24.97
N LEU A 125 -32.77 61.00 23.98
CA LEU A 125 -34.10 60.40 24.22
C LEU A 125 -34.41 59.18 23.32
N GLY A 126 -34.15 57.97 23.80
CA GLY A 126 -34.67 56.74 23.17
C GLY A 126 -36.21 56.70 23.10
N ILE A 127 -36.89 57.48 23.95
CA ILE A 127 -38.35 57.60 24.05
C ILE A 127 -38.92 58.50 22.92
N THR A 128 -38.24 59.59 22.53
CA THR A 128 -38.74 60.48 21.47
C THR A 128 -38.54 59.91 20.08
N CYS A 129 -37.51 59.11 19.85
CA CYS A 129 -37.34 58.38 18.59
C CYS A 129 -38.52 57.42 18.35
N TYR A 130 -38.99 56.70 19.38
CA TYR A 130 -40.13 55.78 19.27
C TYR A 130 -41.45 56.52 18.99
N GLU A 131 -41.69 57.62 19.71
CA GLU A 131 -42.87 58.47 19.52
C GLU A 131 -42.86 59.20 18.17
N ALA A 132 -41.71 59.68 17.70
CA ALA A 132 -41.54 60.30 16.39
C ALA A 132 -41.79 59.27 15.26
N THR A 133 -41.25 58.06 15.39
CA THR A 133 -41.50 56.98 14.42
C THR A 133 -43.00 56.62 14.38
N ARG A 134 -43.66 56.52 15.54
CA ARG A 134 -45.10 56.27 15.66
C ARG A 134 -45.96 57.39 15.08
N SER A 135 -45.56 58.65 15.26
CA SER A 135 -46.20 59.83 14.67
C SER A 135 -46.06 59.85 13.14
N CYS A 136 -44.90 59.49 12.60
CA CYS A 136 -44.67 59.35 11.16
C CYS A 136 -45.51 58.23 10.53
N PHE A 137 -45.82 57.15 11.25
CA PHE A 137 -46.76 56.11 10.79
C PHE A 137 -48.23 56.57 10.83
N ALA A 138 -48.60 57.45 11.76
CA ALA A 138 -49.95 58.01 11.84
C ALA A 138 -50.25 58.98 10.67
N GLY A 139 -49.25 59.74 10.21
CA GLY A 139 -49.33 60.54 8.99
C GLY A 139 -49.00 59.71 7.75
N GLN A 140 -50.01 59.13 7.09
CA GLN A 140 -49.90 58.25 5.90
C GLN A 140 -49.04 58.75 4.69
N LYS A 141 -48.44 59.94 4.74
CA LYS A 141 -47.44 60.42 3.75
C LYS A 141 -46.01 60.52 4.31
N LEU A 142 -45.85 60.61 5.63
CA LEU A 142 -44.58 60.87 6.33
C LEU A 142 -43.82 59.58 6.71
N TYR A 143 -44.45 58.41 6.60
CA TYR A 143 -43.75 57.14 6.87
C TYR A 143 -42.65 56.82 5.85
N LYS A 144 -42.74 57.35 4.62
CA LYS A 144 -41.74 57.12 3.56
C LYS A 144 -40.43 57.85 3.86
N GLU A 145 -40.51 59.15 4.13
CA GLU A 145 -39.31 60.00 4.26
C GLU A 145 -38.85 60.18 5.71
N GLY A 146 -39.75 60.07 6.70
CA GLY A 146 -39.44 60.33 8.11
C GLY A 146 -39.13 59.07 8.92
N ALA A 147 -40.02 58.08 8.94
CA ALA A 147 -39.90 56.91 9.82
C ALA A 147 -38.68 56.03 9.46
N ALA A 148 -38.44 55.78 8.16
CA ALA A 148 -37.29 55.01 7.70
C ALA A 148 -35.96 55.73 7.95
N LEU A 149 -35.93 57.06 7.77
CA LEU A 149 -34.74 57.89 8.00
C LEU A 149 -34.41 58.03 9.49
N ILE A 150 -35.42 58.18 10.35
CA ILE A 150 -35.27 58.17 11.82
C ILE A 150 -34.75 56.81 12.30
N ALA A 151 -35.28 55.71 11.76
CA ALA A 151 -34.80 54.36 12.08
C ALA A 151 -33.36 54.13 11.59
N ALA A 152 -32.98 54.68 10.43
CA ALA A 152 -31.64 54.58 9.86
C ALA A 152 -30.57 55.43 10.58
N GLN A 153 -30.95 56.62 11.06
CA GLN A 153 -30.03 57.55 11.75
C GLN A 153 -29.86 57.21 13.26
N CYS A 154 -30.72 56.35 13.81
CA CYS A 154 -30.68 55.97 15.22
C CYS A 154 -29.48 55.03 15.51
N LYS A 155 -28.36 55.60 15.97
CA LYS A 155 -27.10 54.87 16.28
C LYS A 155 -27.26 53.77 17.34
N SER A 156 -28.29 53.84 18.19
CA SER A 156 -28.54 52.85 19.25
C SER A 156 -29.22 51.57 18.77
N GLY A 157 -29.76 51.56 17.53
CA GLY A 157 -30.45 50.38 16.98
C GLY A 157 -31.78 50.02 17.65
N LEU A 158 -32.24 50.79 18.64
CA LEU A 158 -33.46 50.52 19.43
C LEU A 158 -34.74 50.47 18.59
N LEU A 159 -34.76 51.15 17.43
CA LEU A 159 -35.90 51.17 16.51
C LEU A 159 -35.85 50.06 15.45
N ARG A 160 -34.72 49.36 15.30
CA ARG A 160 -34.50 48.32 14.28
C ARG A 160 -34.93 46.95 14.82
N THR A 161 -36.22 46.83 15.12
CA THR A 161 -36.83 45.66 15.77
C THR A 161 -37.85 44.95 14.87
N PRO A 162 -38.21 43.68 15.15
CA PRO A 162 -39.25 42.96 14.42
C PRO A 162 -40.57 43.72 14.34
N ASN A 163 -40.95 44.43 15.41
CA ASN A 163 -42.19 45.21 15.48
C ASN A 163 -42.20 46.35 14.46
N THR A 164 -41.08 47.05 14.29
CA THR A 164 -40.95 48.13 13.30
C THR A 164 -41.03 47.59 11.86
N ILE A 165 -40.41 46.44 11.59
CA ILE A 165 -40.48 45.75 10.29
C ILE A 165 -41.94 45.34 9.97
N GLN A 166 -42.67 44.79 10.94
CA GLN A 166 -44.08 44.44 10.78
C GLN A 166 -44.97 45.67 10.53
N GLN A 167 -44.67 46.81 11.18
CA GLN A 167 -45.38 48.05 10.92
C GLN A 167 -45.19 48.51 9.46
N PHE A 168 -43.99 48.44 8.90
CA PHE A 168 -43.75 48.75 7.48
C PHE A 168 -44.37 47.73 6.51
N LYS A 169 -44.51 46.45 6.91
CA LYS A 169 -45.19 45.41 6.11
C LYS A 169 -46.71 45.59 6.07
N ASN A 170 -47.31 46.07 7.16
CA ASN A 170 -48.77 46.23 7.28
C ASN A 170 -49.32 47.46 6.54
N VAL A 171 -48.47 48.36 6.05
CA VAL A 171 -48.89 49.53 5.28
C VAL A 171 -49.14 49.13 3.82
N GLN A 172 -50.40 49.13 3.39
CA GLN A 172 -50.75 48.86 1.99
C GLN A 172 -50.37 50.06 1.10
N PRO A 173 -49.59 49.85 0.01
CA PRO A 173 -49.24 50.93 -0.92
C PRO A 173 -50.43 51.34 -1.80
N PRO A 174 -50.54 52.62 -2.19
CA PRO A 174 -51.37 53.06 -3.30
C PRO A 174 -50.93 52.40 -4.62
N PRO A 175 -51.84 52.14 -5.58
CA PRO A 175 -51.50 51.51 -6.85
C PRO A 175 -50.46 52.33 -7.62
N GLY A 176 -49.35 51.70 -7.99
CA GLY A 176 -48.24 52.31 -8.75
C GLY A 176 -47.05 52.84 -7.93
N GLN A 177 -47.06 52.74 -6.60
CA GLN A 177 -45.92 53.13 -5.76
C GLN A 177 -45.11 51.94 -5.22
N THR A 178 -43.81 52.16 -5.00
CA THR A 178 -42.90 51.18 -4.38
C THR A 178 -43.39 50.78 -3.00
N SER A 179 -43.29 49.49 -2.67
CA SER A 179 -43.75 48.96 -1.39
C SER A 179 -42.98 49.63 -0.23
N PRO A 180 -43.66 50.11 0.82
CA PRO A 180 -43.04 50.84 1.94
C PRO A 180 -41.89 50.10 2.61
N ILE A 181 -41.97 48.77 2.68
CA ILE A 181 -40.92 47.90 3.22
C ILE A 181 -39.62 47.91 2.38
N LEU A 182 -39.72 47.98 1.05
CA LEU A 182 -38.55 48.10 0.19
C LEU A 182 -37.92 49.48 0.30
N HIS A 183 -38.73 50.52 0.49
CA HIS A 183 -38.21 51.86 0.75
C HIS A 183 -37.45 51.92 2.09
N TYR A 184 -38.00 51.32 3.15
CA TYR A 184 -37.34 51.17 4.45
C TYR A 184 -35.95 50.51 4.32
N PHE A 185 -35.86 49.38 3.62
CA PHE A 185 -34.57 48.72 3.40
C PHE A 185 -33.62 49.51 2.50
N SER A 186 -34.12 50.16 1.45
CA SER A 186 -33.29 51.02 0.59
C SER A 186 -32.67 52.18 1.38
N THR A 187 -33.45 52.85 2.24
CA THR A 187 -32.93 53.90 3.12
C THR A 187 -31.89 53.33 4.09
N LEU A 188 -32.15 52.20 4.73
CA LEU A 188 -31.16 51.58 5.62
C LEU A 188 -29.84 51.24 4.91
N LEU A 189 -29.91 50.73 3.67
CA LEU A 189 -28.75 50.40 2.84
C LEU A 189 -27.92 51.62 2.37
N GLU A 190 -28.49 52.83 2.43
CA GLU A 190 -27.78 54.09 2.18
C GLU A 190 -26.99 54.56 3.40
N TYR A 191 -27.51 54.33 4.62
CA TYR A 191 -26.90 54.82 5.86
C TYR A 191 -25.99 53.81 6.57
N GLY A 192 -26.16 52.50 6.35
CA GLY A 192 -25.31 51.51 7.02
C GLY A 192 -25.60 50.04 6.72
N LYS A 193 -25.04 49.18 7.57
CA LYS A 193 -25.17 47.71 7.51
C LYS A 193 -26.51 47.25 8.10
N LEU A 194 -27.19 46.33 7.42
CA LEU A 194 -28.41 45.67 7.90
C LEU A 194 -28.11 44.72 9.06
N ASN A 195 -29.04 44.59 10.00
CA ASN A 195 -28.93 43.60 11.07
C ASN A 195 -29.38 42.20 10.59
N ALA A 196 -29.20 41.17 11.41
CA ALA A 196 -29.52 39.78 11.09
C ALA A 196 -30.97 39.59 10.59
N LEU A 197 -31.94 40.19 11.29
CA LEU A 197 -33.36 40.06 10.97
C LEU A 197 -33.74 40.81 9.70
N GLU A 198 -33.23 42.03 9.53
CA GLU A 198 -33.46 42.86 8.35
C GLU A 198 -32.82 42.25 7.10
N SER A 199 -31.63 41.63 7.25
CA SER A 199 -30.95 40.94 6.16
C SER A 199 -31.76 39.76 5.65
N VAL A 200 -32.33 38.96 6.57
CA VAL A 200 -33.23 37.83 6.25
C VAL A 200 -34.50 38.33 5.55
N GLU A 201 -35.15 39.34 6.11
CA GLU A 201 -36.41 39.88 5.61
C GLU A 201 -36.27 40.59 4.26
N LEU A 202 -35.13 41.23 4.00
CA LEU A 202 -34.83 41.81 2.69
C LEU A 202 -34.54 40.72 1.65
N LEU A 203 -33.74 39.70 2.01
CA LEU A 203 -33.30 38.68 1.05
C LEU A 203 -34.37 37.66 0.71
N GLN A 204 -35.29 37.35 1.62
CA GLN A 204 -36.36 36.38 1.37
C GLN A 204 -37.18 36.65 0.09
N PRO A 205 -37.74 37.87 -0.15
CA PRO A 205 -38.44 38.16 -1.40
C PRO A 205 -37.51 38.26 -2.62
N VAL A 206 -36.26 38.68 -2.42
CA VAL A 206 -35.27 38.84 -3.51
C VAL A 206 -34.84 37.48 -4.05
N VAL A 207 -34.68 36.49 -3.17
CA VAL A 207 -34.40 35.10 -3.51
C VAL A 207 -35.61 34.45 -4.20
N GLN A 208 -36.83 34.64 -3.70
CA GLN A 208 -38.06 34.13 -4.35
C GLN A 208 -38.24 34.68 -5.76
N GLN A 209 -37.83 35.92 -6.00
CA GLN A 209 -37.86 36.55 -7.32
C GLN A 209 -36.66 36.21 -8.21
N GLY A 210 -35.71 35.40 -7.74
CA GLY A 210 -34.55 34.97 -8.52
C GLY A 210 -33.52 36.07 -8.82
N ARG A 211 -33.54 37.20 -8.09
CA ARG A 211 -32.69 38.37 -8.40
C ARG A 211 -31.27 38.23 -7.83
N ARG A 212 -30.46 37.38 -8.46
CA ARG A 212 -29.06 37.09 -8.09
C ARG A 212 -28.18 38.34 -7.98
N GLU A 213 -28.31 39.28 -8.91
CA GLU A 213 -27.46 40.47 -9.03
C GLU A 213 -27.51 41.37 -7.78
N LEU A 214 -28.69 41.47 -7.15
CA LEU A 214 -28.87 42.27 -5.93
C LEU A 214 -28.17 41.63 -4.73
N VAL A 215 -28.28 40.31 -4.61
CA VAL A 215 -27.59 39.54 -3.55
C VAL A 215 -26.08 39.69 -3.69
N GLU A 216 -25.56 39.57 -4.91
CA GLU A 216 -24.13 39.75 -5.18
C GLU A 216 -23.64 41.16 -4.83
N LYS A 217 -24.39 42.19 -5.24
CA LYS A 217 -24.06 43.59 -4.94
C LYS A 217 -24.00 43.83 -3.43
N TRP A 218 -25.02 43.43 -2.69
CA TRP A 218 -25.08 43.67 -1.25
C TRP A 218 -24.08 42.83 -0.45
N LEU A 219 -23.73 41.64 -0.92
CA LEU A 219 -22.64 40.84 -0.34
C LEU A 219 -21.26 41.47 -0.60
N LYS A 220 -21.00 42.04 -1.79
CA LYS A 220 -19.74 42.73 -2.09
C LYS A 220 -19.58 44.02 -1.30
N GLU A 221 -20.66 44.77 -1.11
CA GLU A 221 -20.66 46.03 -0.35
C GLU A 221 -20.66 45.83 1.19
N ASP A 222 -20.61 44.59 1.69
CA ASP A 222 -20.71 44.21 3.11
C ASP A 222 -21.91 44.84 3.86
N LYS A 223 -23.02 45.04 3.14
CA LYS A 223 -24.24 45.67 3.67
C LYS A 223 -25.17 44.72 4.43
N LEU A 224 -24.90 43.42 4.39
CA LEU A 224 -25.71 42.38 5.00
C LEU A 224 -24.99 41.77 6.22
N GLU A 225 -25.72 41.54 7.29
CA GLU A 225 -25.22 40.73 8.41
C GLU A 225 -25.38 39.24 8.06
N CYS A 226 -24.25 38.54 7.96
CA CYS A 226 -24.21 37.15 7.53
C CYS A 226 -24.56 36.23 8.71
N THR A 227 -25.67 35.51 8.60
CA THR A 227 -26.12 34.51 9.58
C THR A 227 -26.35 33.16 8.92
N GLU A 228 -26.53 32.12 9.74
CA GLU A 228 -26.85 30.77 9.27
C GLU A 228 -28.15 30.74 8.46
N GLU A 229 -29.21 31.36 9.00
CA GLU A 229 -30.53 31.43 8.37
C GLU A 229 -30.48 32.15 7.01
N LEU A 230 -29.67 33.20 6.91
CA LEU A 230 -29.46 33.92 5.65
C LEU A 230 -28.82 33.02 4.59
N GLY A 231 -27.83 32.22 4.99
CA GLY A 231 -27.17 31.27 4.11
C GLY A 231 -28.13 30.19 3.61
N ASP A 232 -29.01 29.67 4.47
CA ASP A 232 -30.02 28.67 4.10
C ASP A 232 -31.03 29.22 3.10
N ILE A 233 -31.43 30.49 3.25
CA ILE A 233 -32.35 31.17 2.32
C ILE A 233 -31.69 31.40 0.96
N VAL A 234 -30.39 31.72 0.92
CA VAL A 234 -29.67 31.98 -0.34
C VAL A 234 -29.24 30.69 -1.04
N LYS A 235 -29.14 29.56 -0.33
CA LYS A 235 -28.68 28.26 -0.85
C LYS A 235 -29.45 27.78 -2.11
N PRO A 236 -30.79 27.86 -2.19
CA PRO A 236 -31.53 27.46 -3.40
C PRO A 236 -31.25 28.33 -4.63
N LEU A 237 -30.78 29.58 -4.44
CA LEU A 237 -30.47 30.50 -5.52
C LEU A 237 -29.04 30.31 -6.05
N ASP A 238 -28.06 30.27 -5.13
CA ASP A 238 -26.64 30.08 -5.45
C ASP A 238 -25.86 29.49 -4.26
N GLY A 239 -25.29 28.30 -4.47
CA GLY A 239 -24.39 27.66 -3.51
C GLY A 239 -23.11 28.47 -3.22
N LYS A 240 -22.58 29.24 -4.18
CA LYS A 240 -21.38 30.08 -4.00
C LYS A 240 -21.64 31.27 -3.08
N PHE A 241 -22.81 31.88 -3.19
CA PHE A 241 -23.20 32.99 -2.31
C PHE A 241 -23.52 32.47 -0.90
N ALA A 242 -24.20 31.34 -0.79
CA ALA A 242 -24.42 30.68 0.51
C ALA A 242 -23.08 30.35 1.19
N LEU A 243 -22.10 29.81 0.47
CA LEU A 243 -20.75 29.56 1.00
C LEU A 243 -20.07 30.83 1.53
N SER A 244 -20.13 31.94 0.78
CA SER A 244 -19.59 33.24 1.22
C SER A 244 -20.26 33.73 2.51
N ILE A 245 -21.58 33.55 2.62
CA ILE A 245 -22.35 33.91 3.83
C ILE A 245 -21.92 33.03 5.01
N TYR A 246 -21.84 31.70 4.84
CA TYR A 246 -21.42 30.79 5.91
C TYR A 246 -19.98 31.04 6.38
N LEU A 247 -19.07 31.40 5.46
CA LEU A 247 -17.70 31.77 5.79
C LEU A 247 -17.63 33.02 6.68
N ARG A 248 -18.45 34.03 6.37
CA ARG A 248 -18.55 35.28 7.17
C ARG A 248 -19.28 35.07 8.49
N ALA A 249 -20.29 34.20 8.51
CA ALA A 249 -21.07 33.83 9.68
C ALA A 249 -20.32 32.87 10.64
N SER A 250 -19.13 32.38 10.25
CA SER A 250 -18.34 31.40 11.01
C SER A 250 -19.08 30.08 11.30
N VAL A 251 -19.99 29.66 10.41
CA VAL A 251 -20.73 28.39 10.57
C VAL A 251 -19.96 27.25 9.90
N HIS A 252 -18.96 26.71 10.62
CA HIS A 252 -17.97 25.79 10.05
C HIS A 252 -18.56 24.49 9.47
N ALA A 253 -19.59 23.91 10.11
CA ALA A 253 -20.21 22.68 9.64
C ALA A 253 -20.85 22.83 8.24
N LYS A 254 -21.62 23.91 8.02
CA LYS A 254 -22.27 24.19 6.73
C LYS A 254 -21.30 24.69 5.66
N VAL A 255 -20.21 25.36 6.05
CA VAL A 255 -19.10 25.68 5.13
C VAL A 255 -18.51 24.40 4.55
N ILE A 256 -18.19 23.42 5.40
CA ILE A 256 -17.61 22.15 4.96
C ILE A 256 -18.60 21.38 4.08
N GLN A 257 -19.87 21.30 4.49
CA GLN A 257 -20.91 20.66 3.68
C GLN A 257 -21.05 21.33 2.30
N SER A 258 -21.00 22.67 2.25
CA SER A 258 -21.08 23.44 0.99
C SER A 258 -19.85 23.22 0.11
N PHE A 259 -18.65 23.09 0.67
CA PHE A 259 -17.45 22.71 -0.08
C PHE A 259 -17.53 21.28 -0.64
N VAL A 260 -18.10 20.34 0.11
CA VAL A 260 -18.35 18.97 -0.36
C VAL A 260 -19.35 18.97 -1.52
N GLU A 261 -20.48 19.68 -1.38
CA GLU A 261 -21.50 19.83 -2.45
C GLU A 261 -20.93 20.46 -3.73
N GLN A 262 -19.97 21.38 -3.59
CA GLN A 262 -19.30 22.04 -4.73
C GLN A 262 -18.09 21.27 -5.29
N GLY A 263 -17.72 20.13 -4.69
CA GLY A 263 -16.55 19.34 -5.09
C GLY A 263 -15.19 20.00 -4.81
N GLN A 264 -15.14 21.04 -3.97
CA GLN A 264 -13.92 21.79 -3.65
C GLN A 264 -13.18 21.20 -2.45
N ILE A 265 -12.67 19.99 -2.63
CA ILE A 265 -12.13 19.16 -1.54
C ILE A 265 -10.84 19.76 -0.94
N ASP A 266 -9.95 20.30 -1.78
CA ASP A 266 -8.68 20.89 -1.34
C ASP A 266 -8.89 22.08 -0.38
N GLN A 267 -9.99 22.81 -0.58
CA GLN A 267 -10.33 23.97 0.24
C GLN A 267 -10.87 23.56 1.62
N ILE A 268 -11.44 22.36 1.78
CA ILE A 268 -11.92 21.87 3.08
C ILE A 268 -10.75 21.72 4.05
N VAL A 269 -9.67 21.08 3.59
CA VAL A 269 -8.47 20.86 4.40
C VAL A 269 -7.78 22.19 4.70
N ALA A 270 -7.67 23.09 3.71
CA ALA A 270 -7.10 24.43 3.91
C ALA A 270 -7.94 25.28 4.89
N TYR A 271 -9.27 25.18 4.82
CA TYR A 271 -10.18 25.88 5.73
C TYR A 271 -10.09 25.34 7.16
N ALA A 272 -10.14 24.02 7.32
CA ALA A 272 -9.96 23.38 8.63
C ALA A 272 -8.60 23.75 9.24
N LYS A 273 -7.53 23.80 8.43
CA LYS A 273 -6.20 24.28 8.83
C LYS A 273 -6.20 25.73 9.32
N LYS A 274 -6.92 26.63 8.64
CA LYS A 274 -6.97 28.06 8.97
C LYS A 274 -7.77 28.35 10.25
N VAL A 275 -8.85 27.62 10.47
CA VAL A 275 -9.81 27.89 11.54
C VAL A 275 -9.57 27.03 12.78
N GLY A 276 -8.80 25.93 12.66
CA GLY A 276 -8.55 25.01 13.78
C GLY A 276 -9.78 24.21 14.19
N TYR A 277 -10.78 24.10 13.30
CA TYR A 277 -12.02 23.36 13.55
C TYR A 277 -11.82 21.87 13.26
N GLN A 278 -12.09 21.01 14.25
CA GLN A 278 -12.15 19.56 14.05
C GLN A 278 -13.58 19.16 13.67
N ALA A 279 -13.79 18.87 12.39
CA ALA A 279 -15.05 18.32 11.91
C ALA A 279 -15.11 16.81 12.17
N ASP A 280 -16.32 16.24 12.19
CA ASP A 280 -16.49 14.79 12.12
C ASP A 280 -16.22 14.31 10.68
N TYR A 281 -14.95 14.15 10.35
CA TYR A 281 -14.49 13.69 9.04
C TYR A 281 -15.01 12.29 8.69
N SER A 282 -15.41 11.47 9.67
CA SER A 282 -15.91 10.12 9.41
C SER A 282 -17.28 10.16 8.75
N GLN A 283 -18.19 11.00 9.26
CA GLN A 283 -19.52 11.20 8.68
C GLN A 283 -19.44 11.87 7.29
N LEU A 284 -18.53 12.83 7.14
CA LEU A 284 -18.29 13.48 5.85
C LEU A 284 -17.79 12.49 4.80
N LEU A 285 -16.82 11.63 5.17
CA LEU A 285 -16.35 10.57 4.28
C LEU A 285 -17.47 9.59 3.94
N GLN A 286 -18.31 9.16 4.90
CA GLN A 286 -19.44 8.26 4.60
C GLN A 286 -20.40 8.84 3.55
N GLY A 287 -20.75 10.14 3.67
CA GLY A 287 -21.61 10.81 2.69
C GLY A 287 -20.93 11.02 1.34
N MET A 288 -19.62 11.28 1.33
CA MET A 288 -18.83 11.44 0.10
C MET A 288 -18.63 10.12 -0.63
N VAL A 289 -18.35 9.00 0.05
CA VAL A 289 -18.12 7.70 -0.62
C VAL A 289 -19.39 7.25 -1.37
N ALA A 290 -20.57 7.58 -0.84
CA ALA A 290 -21.85 7.26 -1.48
C ALA A 290 -22.15 8.10 -2.73
N SER A 291 -21.64 9.33 -2.81
CA SER A 291 -21.92 10.27 -3.90
C SER A 291 -20.79 10.40 -4.92
N ASN A 292 -19.54 10.48 -4.45
CA ASN A 292 -18.32 10.61 -5.24
C ASN A 292 -17.14 9.85 -4.57
N PRO A 293 -16.94 8.57 -4.88
CA PRO A 293 -15.90 7.74 -4.25
C PRO A 293 -14.47 8.18 -4.59
N GLU A 294 -14.23 8.69 -5.80
CA GLU A 294 -12.91 9.18 -6.22
C GLU A 294 -12.53 10.46 -5.45
N GLY A 295 -13.48 11.40 -5.34
CA GLY A 295 -13.31 12.59 -4.51
C GLY A 295 -13.08 12.23 -3.04
N ALA A 296 -13.86 11.29 -2.50
CA ALA A 296 -13.69 10.80 -1.14
C ALA A 296 -12.28 10.20 -0.91
N THR A 297 -11.72 9.52 -1.91
CA THR A 297 -10.38 8.93 -1.86
C THR A 297 -9.32 10.02 -1.73
N ASN A 298 -9.36 11.04 -2.59
CA ASN A 298 -8.42 12.16 -2.53
C ASN A 298 -8.56 12.95 -1.22
N PHE A 299 -9.79 13.11 -0.74
CA PHE A 299 -10.05 13.74 0.56
C PHE A 299 -9.45 12.94 1.72
N ALA A 300 -9.64 11.61 1.73
CA ALA A 300 -9.09 10.72 2.74
C ALA A 300 -7.55 10.78 2.76
N LYS A 301 -6.90 10.78 1.59
CA LYS A 301 -5.44 10.95 1.48
C LYS A 301 -4.97 12.29 2.07
N ALA A 302 -5.64 13.39 1.73
CA ALA A 302 -5.31 14.71 2.27
C ALA A 302 -5.51 14.81 3.80
N LEU A 303 -6.50 14.12 4.35
CA LEU A 303 -6.72 14.04 5.80
C LEU A 303 -5.64 13.21 6.52
N LEU A 304 -5.14 12.14 5.89
CA LEU A 304 -4.08 11.29 6.44
C LEU A 304 -2.71 11.97 6.39
N GLU A 305 -2.43 12.84 5.41
CA GLU A 305 -1.23 13.68 5.39
C GLU A 305 -1.25 14.78 6.47
N GLY A 306 -2.42 15.39 6.69
CA GLY A 306 -2.69 16.27 7.83
C GLY A 306 -1.83 17.54 7.94
N LYS A 307 -1.50 17.93 9.18
CA LYS A 307 -0.70 19.13 9.52
C LYS A 307 0.64 18.68 10.11
N ASP A 308 1.75 19.18 9.57
CA ASP A 308 3.12 18.81 9.97
C ASP A 308 3.40 17.29 9.94
N GLY A 309 2.65 16.54 9.11
CA GLY A 309 2.74 15.08 8.99
C GLY A 309 1.94 14.28 10.02
N VAL A 310 1.11 14.95 10.85
CA VAL A 310 0.20 14.29 11.80
C VAL A 310 -1.17 14.09 11.15
N PRO A 311 -1.66 12.84 11.03
CA PRO A 311 -2.97 12.55 10.47
C PRO A 311 -4.11 13.22 11.24
N LEU A 312 -5.07 13.81 10.52
CA LEU A 312 -6.28 14.42 11.10
C LEU A 312 -7.34 13.39 11.47
N ILE A 313 -7.26 12.20 10.87
CA ILE A 313 -8.15 11.06 11.10
C ILE A 313 -7.33 9.79 11.29
N ASP A 314 -7.81 8.89 12.14
CA ASP A 314 -7.27 7.54 12.27
C ASP A 314 -7.52 6.74 10.98
N ILE A 315 -6.46 6.18 10.43
CA ILE A 315 -6.50 5.35 9.23
C ILE A 315 -7.45 4.15 9.36
N ASN A 316 -7.58 3.56 10.54
CA ASN A 316 -8.50 2.45 10.77
C ASN A 316 -9.96 2.87 10.56
N LYS A 317 -10.32 4.11 10.93
CA LYS A 317 -11.66 4.66 10.69
C LYS A 317 -11.91 4.89 9.21
N VAL A 318 -10.92 5.41 8.49
CA VAL A 318 -10.99 5.60 7.03
C VAL A 318 -11.21 4.26 6.34
N VAL A 319 -10.37 3.25 6.64
CA VAL A 319 -10.50 1.91 6.06
C VAL A 319 -11.88 1.33 6.33
N LYS A 320 -12.37 1.44 7.57
CA LYS A 320 -13.72 0.96 7.92
C LYS A 320 -14.81 1.62 7.07
N VAL A 321 -14.78 2.95 6.92
CA VAL A 321 -15.79 3.69 6.13
C VAL A 321 -15.84 3.22 4.67
N PHE A 322 -14.69 3.02 4.03
CA PHE A 322 -14.65 2.56 2.63
C PHE A 322 -15.01 1.08 2.49
N MET A 323 -14.56 0.23 3.41
CA MET A 323 -14.86 -1.19 3.40
C MET A 323 -16.33 -1.50 3.72
N ASP A 324 -16.97 -0.72 4.60
CA ASP A 324 -18.41 -0.81 4.90
C ASP A 324 -19.27 -0.55 3.63
N GLN A 325 -18.74 0.22 2.66
CA GLN A 325 -19.37 0.47 1.36
C GLN A 325 -18.80 -0.41 0.22
N ASN A 326 -18.02 -1.44 0.57
CA ASN A 326 -17.39 -2.37 -0.36
C ASN A 326 -16.52 -1.71 -1.43
N ARG A 327 -15.81 -0.63 -1.08
CA ARG A 327 -14.90 0.13 -1.96
C ARG A 327 -13.45 -0.33 -1.80
N LEU A 328 -13.17 -1.53 -2.30
CA LEU A 328 -11.84 -2.16 -2.17
C LEU A 328 -10.74 -1.39 -2.91
N GLN A 329 -10.99 -0.96 -4.16
CA GLN A 329 -9.96 -0.32 -5.01
C GLN A 329 -9.47 0.99 -4.40
N GLU A 330 -10.40 1.80 -3.90
CA GLU A 330 -10.16 3.05 -3.21
C GLU A 330 -9.43 2.83 -1.89
N THR A 331 -9.87 1.83 -1.09
CA THR A 331 -9.20 1.46 0.17
C THR A 331 -7.75 1.04 -0.09
N THR A 332 -7.51 0.23 -1.11
CA THR A 332 -6.16 -0.18 -1.53
C THR A 332 -5.32 1.03 -1.90
N SER A 333 -5.85 1.96 -2.70
CA SER A 333 -5.15 3.19 -3.10
C SER A 333 -4.77 4.08 -1.89
N ILE A 334 -5.69 4.22 -0.92
CA ILE A 334 -5.44 4.98 0.31
C ILE A 334 -4.34 4.31 1.15
N LEU A 335 -4.42 3.00 1.34
CA LEU A 335 -3.46 2.26 2.15
C LEU A 335 -2.07 2.20 1.51
N LEU A 336 -1.96 2.07 0.19
CA LEU A 336 -0.66 2.11 -0.50
C LEU A 336 0.07 3.44 -0.26
N ASP A 337 -0.64 4.57 -0.34
CA ASP A 337 -0.05 5.89 -0.08
C ASP A 337 0.28 6.11 1.40
N ALA A 338 -0.57 5.63 2.31
CA ALA A 338 -0.38 5.80 3.74
C ALA A 338 0.74 4.92 4.31
N LEU A 339 0.93 3.71 3.74
CA LEU A 339 1.89 2.72 4.20
C LEU A 339 3.23 2.78 3.45
N LYS A 340 3.41 3.72 2.51
CA LYS A 340 4.64 3.87 1.69
C LYS A 340 5.94 3.97 2.48
N ALA A 341 5.88 4.39 3.75
CA ALA A 341 7.03 4.49 4.63
C ALA A 341 7.46 3.14 5.26
N ASN A 342 6.71 2.05 5.01
CA ASN A 342 6.96 0.69 5.48
C ASN A 342 7.37 0.61 6.96
N ARG A 343 6.59 1.23 7.84
CA ARG A 343 6.93 1.30 9.26
C ARG A 343 6.43 0.06 10.02
N PRO A 344 7.18 -0.43 11.03
CA PRO A 344 6.84 -1.66 11.76
C PRO A 344 5.58 -1.53 12.64
N ASP A 345 5.27 -0.32 13.12
CA ASP A 345 4.05 0.00 13.88
C ASP A 345 2.77 -0.18 13.05
N GLN A 346 2.89 -0.22 11.72
CA GLN A 346 1.78 -0.39 10.79
C GLN A 346 1.65 -1.82 10.26
N SER A 347 2.32 -2.80 10.88
CA SER A 347 2.29 -4.23 10.51
C SER A 347 0.87 -4.81 10.33
N ALA A 348 -0.05 -4.47 11.24
CA ALA A 348 -1.45 -4.90 11.15
C ALA A 348 -2.16 -4.37 9.91
N LEU A 349 -1.90 -3.11 9.54
CA LEU A 349 -2.48 -2.48 8.35
C LEU A 349 -1.88 -3.04 7.05
N GLN A 350 -0.58 -3.34 7.03
CA GLN A 350 0.06 -4.03 5.90
C GLN A 350 -0.57 -5.42 5.69
N THR A 351 -0.77 -6.17 6.80
CA THR A 351 -1.42 -7.48 6.77
C THR A 351 -2.86 -7.37 6.27
N GLN A 352 -3.63 -6.39 6.76
CA GLN A 352 -5.00 -6.16 6.32
C GLN A 352 -5.09 -5.79 4.84
N LEU A 353 -4.20 -4.92 4.35
CA LEU A 353 -4.12 -4.52 2.94
C LEU A 353 -3.94 -5.73 2.02
N LEU A 354 -2.97 -6.59 2.34
CA LEU A 354 -2.71 -7.79 1.56
C LEU A 354 -3.88 -8.79 1.69
N ALA A 355 -4.39 -9.00 2.90
CA ALA A 355 -5.44 -9.97 3.15
C ALA A 355 -6.75 -9.64 2.40
N MET A 356 -7.20 -8.38 2.44
CA MET A 356 -8.42 -7.97 1.75
C MET A 356 -8.30 -8.10 0.23
N ASN A 357 -7.12 -7.78 -0.33
CA ASN A 357 -6.88 -7.93 -1.77
C ASN A 357 -6.74 -9.41 -2.16
N LEU A 358 -6.07 -10.25 -1.38
CA LEU A 358 -5.96 -11.68 -1.67
C LEU A 358 -7.33 -12.38 -1.67
N GLN A 359 -8.27 -11.92 -0.83
CA GLN A 359 -9.61 -12.49 -0.76
C GLN A 359 -10.53 -12.03 -1.89
N GLN A 360 -10.44 -10.77 -2.32
CA GLN A 360 -11.40 -10.17 -3.26
C GLN A 360 -10.83 -9.91 -4.66
N ALA A 361 -9.53 -9.58 -4.76
CA ALA A 361 -8.85 -9.21 -6.00
C ALA A 361 -7.40 -9.78 -6.05
N PRO A 362 -7.22 -11.11 -6.20
CA PRO A 362 -5.91 -11.76 -6.14
C PRO A 362 -4.83 -11.15 -7.05
N LYS A 363 -5.20 -10.73 -8.27
CA LYS A 363 -4.27 -10.11 -9.22
C LYS A 363 -3.71 -8.77 -8.74
N VAL A 364 -4.51 -8.00 -7.98
CA VAL A 364 -4.06 -6.73 -7.39
C VAL A 364 -3.11 -7.03 -6.23
N ALA A 365 -3.43 -8.03 -5.39
CA ALA A 365 -2.52 -8.47 -4.34
C ALA A 365 -1.18 -8.96 -4.90
N GLU A 366 -1.21 -9.74 -5.98
CA GLU A 366 -0.01 -10.22 -6.68
C GLU A 366 0.88 -9.06 -7.12
N ALA A 367 0.29 -8.04 -7.77
CA ALA A 367 1.04 -6.85 -8.17
C ALA A 367 1.65 -6.09 -6.98
N ILE A 368 0.93 -5.99 -5.86
CA ILE A 368 1.43 -5.35 -4.63
C ILE A 368 2.60 -6.15 -4.03
N LEU A 369 2.49 -7.48 -3.99
CA LEU A 369 3.56 -8.36 -3.51
C LEU A 369 4.81 -8.25 -4.41
N GLN A 370 4.62 -8.21 -5.73
CA GLN A 370 5.72 -8.06 -6.68
C GLN A 370 6.49 -6.73 -6.52
N MET A 371 5.81 -5.66 -6.11
CA MET A 371 6.45 -4.36 -5.84
C MET A 371 7.39 -4.39 -4.63
N ASN A 372 7.32 -5.41 -3.77
CA ASN A 372 8.17 -5.58 -2.59
C ASN A 372 8.22 -4.34 -1.66
N MET A 373 7.11 -3.59 -1.56
CA MET A 373 7.04 -2.36 -0.77
C MET A 373 6.91 -2.60 0.74
N PHE A 374 6.43 -3.77 1.15
CA PHE A 374 6.10 -4.08 2.56
C PHE A 374 6.94 -5.23 3.10
N THR A 375 7.35 -5.15 4.37
CA THR A 375 8.18 -6.18 5.02
C THR A 375 7.70 -6.63 6.40
N HIS A 376 6.72 -5.95 7.00
CA HIS A 376 6.34 -6.13 8.40
C HIS A 376 4.99 -6.83 8.61
N TYR A 377 4.36 -7.37 7.58
CA TYR A 377 3.09 -8.10 7.68
C TYR A 377 3.27 -9.54 8.19
N ASP A 378 2.16 -10.16 8.63
CA ASP A 378 2.14 -11.56 9.04
C ASP A 378 2.33 -12.49 7.83
N ARG A 379 3.55 -13.00 7.67
CA ARG A 379 3.92 -13.83 6.51
C ARG A 379 3.17 -15.15 6.48
N SER A 380 2.93 -15.78 7.63
CA SER A 380 2.26 -17.09 7.67
C SER A 380 0.79 -16.96 7.24
N TYR A 381 0.09 -15.96 7.79
CA TYR A 381 -1.30 -15.70 7.41
C TYR A 381 -1.44 -15.30 5.94
N ILE A 382 -0.55 -14.44 5.43
CA ILE A 382 -0.55 -14.05 4.02
C ILE A 382 -0.21 -15.24 3.11
N GLY A 383 0.73 -16.11 3.50
CA GLY A 383 1.03 -17.34 2.78
C GLY A 383 -0.20 -18.24 2.59
N GLN A 384 -1.00 -18.43 3.65
CA GLN A 384 -2.25 -19.19 3.58
C GLN A 384 -3.28 -18.58 2.63
N LEU A 385 -3.36 -17.25 2.57
CA LEU A 385 -4.25 -16.56 1.63
C LEU A 385 -3.74 -16.65 0.19
N CYS A 386 -2.42 -16.56 -0.04
CA CYS A 386 -1.81 -16.79 -1.34
C CYS A 386 -2.10 -18.21 -1.85
N GLU A 387 -1.98 -19.22 -0.99
CA GLU A 387 -2.31 -20.62 -1.32
C GLU A 387 -3.79 -20.77 -1.73
N LYS A 388 -4.71 -20.19 -0.96
CA LYS A 388 -6.16 -20.17 -1.29
C LYS A 388 -6.47 -19.42 -2.59
N ALA A 389 -5.70 -18.39 -2.91
CA ALA A 389 -5.85 -17.58 -4.12
C ALA A 389 -5.22 -18.23 -5.37
N GLY A 390 -4.53 -19.37 -5.23
CA GLY A 390 -3.81 -20.04 -6.33
C GLY A 390 -2.44 -19.44 -6.66
N LEU A 391 -1.93 -18.53 -5.82
CA LEU A 391 -0.64 -17.87 -5.99
C LEU A 391 0.48 -18.68 -5.33
N MET A 392 0.76 -19.87 -5.86
CA MET A 392 1.65 -20.86 -5.24
C MET A 392 3.10 -20.36 -5.09
N GLN A 393 3.62 -19.57 -6.04
CA GLN A 393 4.96 -18.99 -5.94
C GLN A 393 5.11 -18.12 -4.70
N TYR A 394 4.18 -17.18 -4.52
CA TYR A 394 4.19 -16.30 -3.37
C TYR A 394 3.92 -17.06 -2.08
N ALA A 395 3.01 -18.05 -2.07
CA ALA A 395 2.79 -18.89 -0.90
C ALA A 395 4.10 -19.55 -0.43
N LEU A 396 4.88 -20.12 -1.37
CA LEU A 396 6.15 -20.78 -1.05
C LEU A 396 7.20 -19.79 -0.49
N GLU A 397 7.25 -18.54 -0.96
CA GLU A 397 8.16 -17.52 -0.41
C GLU A 397 7.83 -17.09 1.02
N HIS A 398 6.59 -17.27 1.44
CA HIS A 398 6.10 -16.83 2.75
C HIS A 398 6.19 -17.91 3.82
N TYR A 399 6.18 -19.18 3.41
CA TYR A 399 6.33 -20.31 4.32
C TYR A 399 7.79 -20.55 4.69
N SER A 400 7.98 -21.00 5.93
CA SER A 400 9.29 -21.39 6.49
C SER A 400 9.25 -22.78 7.12
N ASP A 401 8.07 -23.28 7.46
CA ASP A 401 7.89 -24.64 7.98
C ASP A 401 8.01 -25.67 6.85
N ALA A 402 8.73 -26.76 7.14
CA ALA A 402 8.96 -27.87 6.23
C ALA A 402 7.64 -28.51 5.76
N ALA A 403 6.65 -28.61 6.64
CA ALA A 403 5.35 -29.20 6.29
C ALA A 403 4.58 -28.37 5.26
N ASP A 404 4.56 -27.05 5.43
CA ASP A 404 3.91 -26.12 4.50
C ASP A 404 4.64 -26.07 3.15
N LEU A 405 5.97 -26.03 3.18
CA LEU A 405 6.79 -26.04 1.96
C LEU A 405 6.52 -27.30 1.12
N LYS A 406 6.56 -28.49 1.74
CA LYS A 406 6.25 -29.76 1.05
C LYS A 406 4.84 -29.76 0.47
N ARG A 407 3.84 -29.25 1.19
CA ARG A 407 2.45 -29.17 0.73
C ARG A 407 2.33 -28.32 -0.53
N VAL A 408 2.89 -27.10 -0.54
CA VAL A 408 2.82 -26.19 -1.69
C VAL A 408 3.60 -26.75 -2.88
N MET A 409 4.72 -27.43 -2.64
CA MET A 409 5.54 -28.01 -3.70
C MET A 409 4.83 -29.10 -4.51
N LEU A 410 3.77 -29.73 -4.00
CA LEU A 410 2.92 -30.62 -4.82
C LEU A 410 2.27 -29.88 -6.00
N HIS A 411 2.09 -28.57 -5.88
CA HIS A 411 1.57 -27.69 -6.93
C HIS A 411 2.68 -27.04 -7.80
N ALA A 412 3.89 -27.60 -7.81
CA ALA A 412 5.02 -27.09 -8.60
C ALA A 412 4.72 -26.88 -10.09
N HIS A 413 3.78 -27.64 -10.67
CA HIS A 413 3.32 -27.48 -12.06
C HIS A 413 2.69 -26.11 -12.37
N GLN A 414 2.24 -25.37 -11.34
CA GLN A 414 1.67 -24.02 -11.46
C GLN A 414 2.73 -22.92 -11.32
N MET A 415 3.99 -23.29 -11.12
CA MET A 415 5.11 -22.40 -10.83
C MET A 415 6.11 -22.43 -11.98
N THR A 416 6.86 -21.34 -12.15
CA THR A 416 7.91 -21.31 -13.17
C THR A 416 9.11 -22.17 -12.73
N PRO A 417 9.70 -22.95 -13.65
CA PRO A 417 10.87 -23.78 -13.32
C PRO A 417 12.04 -22.95 -12.74
N GLU A 418 12.26 -21.74 -13.26
CA GLU A 418 13.35 -20.85 -12.83
C GLU A 418 13.18 -20.40 -11.38
N PHE A 419 11.93 -20.11 -10.97
CA PHE A 419 11.63 -19.74 -9.60
C PHE A 419 11.92 -20.91 -8.66
N LEU A 420 11.43 -22.11 -8.97
CA LEU A 420 11.64 -23.31 -8.17
C LEU A 420 13.13 -23.60 -7.99
N ILE A 421 13.89 -23.63 -9.09
CA ILE A 421 15.34 -23.86 -9.05
C ILE A 421 16.03 -22.84 -8.14
N ASN A 422 15.64 -21.57 -8.17
CA ASN A 422 16.23 -20.58 -7.29
C ASN A 422 15.77 -20.70 -5.84
N HIS A 423 14.52 -21.12 -5.59
CA HIS A 423 13.99 -21.30 -4.24
C HIS A 423 14.73 -22.41 -3.47
N PHE A 424 15.11 -23.50 -4.14
CA PHE A 424 15.89 -24.60 -3.52
C PHE A 424 17.20 -24.13 -2.87
N SER A 425 17.81 -23.02 -3.33
CA SER A 425 19.02 -22.47 -2.69
C SER A 425 18.81 -21.97 -1.26
N LYS A 426 17.56 -21.67 -0.88
CA LYS A 426 17.18 -21.17 0.45
C LYS A 426 16.84 -22.30 1.42
N MET A 427 16.75 -23.54 0.94
CA MET A 427 16.33 -24.71 1.71
C MET A 427 17.53 -25.45 2.29
N ALA A 428 17.35 -26.08 3.45
CA ALA A 428 18.35 -27.01 3.99
C ALA A 428 18.52 -28.22 3.04
N PRO A 429 19.73 -28.81 2.92
CA PRO A 429 20.00 -29.87 1.95
C PRO A 429 19.15 -31.13 2.17
N GLU A 430 18.86 -31.47 3.43
CA GLU A 430 17.99 -32.61 3.77
C GLU A 430 16.55 -32.35 3.31
N LEU A 431 16.03 -31.14 3.58
CA LEU A 431 14.67 -30.76 3.17
C LEU A 431 14.56 -30.68 1.64
N ALA A 432 15.59 -30.16 0.96
CA ALA A 432 15.65 -30.13 -0.49
C ALA A 432 15.55 -31.53 -1.10
N LEU A 433 16.26 -32.52 -0.54
CA LEU A 433 16.19 -33.90 -1.00
C LEU A 433 14.80 -34.52 -0.76
N GLU A 434 14.20 -34.30 0.41
CA GLU A 434 12.83 -34.76 0.71
C GLU A 434 11.80 -34.12 -0.24
N CYS A 435 11.94 -32.83 -0.54
CA CYS A 435 11.08 -32.13 -1.48
C CYS A 435 11.23 -32.65 -2.92
N LEU A 436 12.46 -32.96 -3.36
CA LEU A 436 12.70 -33.62 -4.66
C LEU A 436 12.04 -35.00 -4.71
N TYR A 437 12.12 -35.76 -3.61
CA TYR A 437 11.46 -37.06 -3.48
C TYR A 437 9.93 -36.92 -3.64
N ASP A 438 9.32 -35.99 -2.91
CA ASP A 438 7.86 -35.74 -2.97
C ASP A 438 7.42 -35.25 -4.36
N LEU A 439 8.22 -34.39 -5.01
CA LEU A 439 7.96 -33.92 -6.38
C LEU A 439 7.94 -35.07 -7.40
N MET A 440 8.93 -35.96 -7.32
CA MET A 440 9.06 -37.13 -8.19
C MET A 440 7.96 -38.16 -7.93
N ARG A 441 7.57 -38.33 -6.66
CA ARG A 441 6.47 -39.20 -6.25
C ARG A 441 5.12 -38.75 -6.78
N HIS A 442 4.88 -37.44 -6.83
CA HIS A 442 3.59 -36.89 -7.21
C HIS A 442 3.37 -36.83 -8.73
N ASN A 443 4.35 -36.34 -9.49
CA ASN A 443 4.22 -36.21 -10.94
C ASN A 443 5.56 -36.46 -11.67
N ARG A 444 5.58 -37.47 -12.54
CA ARG A 444 6.75 -37.81 -13.36
C ARG A 444 7.18 -36.70 -14.32
N GLN A 445 6.28 -35.79 -14.71
CA GLN A 445 6.62 -34.63 -15.55
C GLN A 445 7.58 -33.66 -14.85
N ASN A 446 7.72 -33.74 -13.52
CA ASN A 446 8.67 -32.94 -12.75
C ASN A 446 10.13 -33.39 -12.94
N LEU A 447 10.39 -34.50 -13.66
CA LEU A 447 11.72 -35.07 -13.84
C LEU A 447 12.75 -34.05 -14.34
N ASN A 448 12.42 -33.29 -15.39
CA ASN A 448 13.34 -32.30 -15.96
C ASN A 448 13.72 -31.21 -14.95
N MET A 449 12.76 -30.75 -14.16
CA MET A 449 13.01 -29.76 -13.12
C MET A 449 13.84 -30.37 -11.97
N ALA A 450 13.51 -31.57 -11.52
CA ALA A 450 14.28 -32.28 -10.50
C ALA A 450 15.74 -32.52 -10.92
N VAL A 451 15.98 -32.87 -12.18
CA VAL A 451 17.33 -33.00 -12.76
C VAL A 451 18.06 -31.66 -12.76
N GLN A 452 17.42 -30.56 -13.18
CA GLN A 452 18.06 -29.24 -13.18
C GLN A 452 18.41 -28.75 -11.76
N VAL A 453 17.53 -28.99 -10.78
CA VAL A 453 17.81 -28.70 -9.37
C VAL A 453 18.98 -29.54 -8.87
N ALA A 454 18.99 -30.84 -9.18
CA ALA A 454 20.07 -31.74 -8.82
C ALA A 454 21.41 -31.29 -9.41
N ILE A 455 21.48 -30.94 -10.70
CA ILE A 455 22.71 -30.43 -11.35
C ILE A 455 23.22 -29.15 -10.69
N LYS A 456 22.34 -28.29 -10.20
CA LYS A 456 22.76 -27.01 -9.59
C LYS A 456 23.21 -27.15 -8.13
N TYR A 457 22.62 -28.07 -7.37
CA TYR A 457 22.82 -28.16 -5.92
C TYR A 457 23.39 -29.51 -5.43
N HIS A 458 23.91 -30.36 -6.32
CA HIS A 458 24.46 -31.67 -5.93
C HIS A 458 25.63 -31.58 -4.95
N GLU A 459 26.42 -30.50 -4.96
CA GLU A 459 27.54 -30.32 -4.02
C GLU A 459 27.05 -30.19 -2.58
N GLN A 460 25.86 -29.60 -2.36
CA GLN A 460 25.29 -29.39 -1.03
C GLN A 460 24.48 -30.60 -0.56
N ILE A 461 23.73 -31.23 -1.46
CA ILE A 461 22.85 -32.37 -1.14
C ILE A 461 23.64 -33.69 -1.08
N GLY A 462 24.60 -33.86 -1.99
CA GLY A 462 25.37 -35.09 -2.20
C GLY A 462 24.89 -35.87 -3.44
N ALA A 463 25.82 -36.14 -4.37
CA ALA A 463 25.52 -36.82 -5.63
C ALA A 463 24.97 -38.24 -5.43
N VAL A 464 25.54 -39.02 -4.51
CA VAL A 464 25.11 -40.40 -4.23
C VAL A 464 23.65 -40.46 -3.77
N LYS A 465 23.26 -39.60 -2.83
CA LYS A 465 21.87 -39.52 -2.33
C LYS A 465 20.86 -39.15 -3.43
N ILE A 466 21.26 -38.27 -4.35
CA ILE A 466 20.42 -37.90 -5.50
C ILE A 466 20.26 -39.09 -6.46
N VAL A 467 21.34 -39.84 -6.72
CA VAL A 467 21.29 -41.05 -7.53
C VAL A 467 20.38 -42.09 -6.88
N GLU A 468 20.53 -42.37 -5.59
CA GLU A 468 19.65 -43.27 -4.83
C GLU A 468 18.18 -42.85 -4.91
N MET A 469 17.90 -41.54 -4.83
CA MET A 469 16.55 -40.99 -4.99
C MET A 469 15.98 -41.33 -6.37
N PHE A 470 16.69 -41.04 -7.47
CA PHE A 470 16.21 -41.37 -8.82
C PHE A 470 16.07 -42.88 -9.04
N ASP A 471 16.98 -43.69 -8.50
CA ASP A 471 16.93 -45.16 -8.56
C ASP A 471 15.71 -45.71 -7.82
N SER A 472 15.31 -45.11 -6.69
CA SER A 472 14.12 -45.51 -5.93
C SER A 472 12.81 -45.38 -6.72
N PHE A 473 12.76 -44.44 -7.68
CA PHE A 473 11.63 -44.25 -8.60
C PHE A 473 11.77 -45.02 -9.92
N GLY A 474 12.88 -45.75 -10.11
CA GLY A 474 13.20 -46.44 -11.36
C GLY A 474 13.47 -45.48 -12.54
N SER A 475 13.84 -44.23 -12.26
CA SER A 475 14.06 -43.21 -13.29
C SER A 475 15.50 -43.25 -13.81
N ASN A 476 15.79 -44.21 -14.69
CA ASN A 476 17.11 -44.32 -15.32
C ASN A 476 17.46 -43.08 -16.14
N GLU A 477 16.47 -42.43 -16.76
CA GLU A 477 16.64 -41.17 -17.49
C GLU A 477 17.11 -40.03 -16.57
N GLY A 478 16.54 -39.95 -15.36
CA GLY A 478 16.95 -38.95 -14.36
C GLY A 478 18.41 -39.10 -13.96
N VAL A 479 18.82 -40.33 -13.62
CA VAL A 479 20.22 -40.65 -13.32
C VAL A 479 21.12 -40.33 -14.51
N PHE A 480 20.71 -40.71 -15.73
CA PHE A 480 21.50 -40.46 -16.95
C PHE A 480 21.75 -38.97 -17.18
N TYR A 481 20.70 -38.14 -17.16
CA TYR A 481 20.86 -36.70 -17.41
C TYR A 481 21.59 -35.97 -16.27
N PHE A 482 21.29 -36.32 -15.02
CA PHE A 482 21.96 -35.74 -13.86
C PHE A 482 23.44 -36.10 -13.83
N VAL A 483 23.74 -37.40 -13.86
CA VAL A 483 25.11 -37.88 -13.74
C VAL A 483 25.94 -37.48 -14.95
N GLY A 484 25.36 -37.52 -16.16
CA GLY A 484 26.05 -37.09 -17.38
C GLY A 484 26.55 -35.64 -17.31
N ALA A 485 25.80 -34.75 -16.65
CA ALA A 485 26.20 -33.36 -16.47
C ALA A 485 27.34 -33.18 -15.46
N ILE A 486 27.43 -34.04 -14.43
CA ILE A 486 28.47 -33.97 -13.39
C ILE A 486 29.67 -34.90 -13.66
N LEU A 487 29.59 -35.77 -14.66
CA LEU A 487 30.57 -36.85 -14.89
C LEU A 487 31.98 -36.33 -15.13
N SER A 488 32.13 -35.22 -15.86
CA SER A 488 33.43 -34.61 -16.14
C SER A 488 34.08 -33.97 -14.92
N ALA A 489 33.27 -33.60 -13.92
CA ALA A 489 33.72 -32.99 -12.67
C ALA A 489 33.94 -34.03 -11.55
N SER A 490 33.31 -35.20 -11.65
CA SER A 490 33.37 -36.25 -10.63
C SER A 490 34.49 -37.26 -10.89
N THR A 491 35.22 -37.63 -9.84
CA THR A 491 36.19 -38.75 -9.84
C THR A 491 35.70 -39.95 -9.04
N ASP A 492 34.43 -39.95 -8.62
CA ASP A 492 33.86 -41.00 -7.78
C ASP A 492 33.47 -42.23 -8.62
N SER A 493 34.02 -43.39 -8.25
CA SER A 493 33.76 -44.67 -8.92
C SER A 493 32.27 -45.03 -8.96
N GLU A 494 31.53 -44.78 -7.88
CA GLU A 494 30.11 -45.14 -7.82
C GLU A 494 29.25 -44.28 -8.75
N VAL A 495 29.62 -43.01 -8.92
CA VAL A 495 28.96 -42.08 -9.85
C VAL A 495 29.19 -42.53 -11.30
N HIS A 496 30.43 -42.89 -11.65
CA HIS A 496 30.76 -43.40 -12.99
C HIS A 496 30.06 -44.73 -13.29
N PHE A 497 30.04 -45.65 -12.32
CA PHE A 497 29.30 -46.92 -12.44
C PHE A 497 27.80 -46.69 -12.63
N SER A 498 27.21 -45.79 -11.85
CA SER A 498 25.79 -45.44 -11.95
C SER A 498 25.45 -44.84 -13.31
N TYR A 499 26.33 -44.03 -13.89
CA TYR A 499 26.16 -43.51 -15.25
C TYR A 499 26.15 -44.61 -16.30
N ILE A 500 27.12 -45.54 -16.25
CA ILE A 500 27.22 -46.67 -17.19
C ILE A 500 25.94 -47.52 -17.13
N LYS A 501 25.48 -47.82 -15.91
CA LYS A 501 24.24 -48.57 -15.66
C LYS A 501 23.02 -47.84 -16.22
N ALA A 502 22.90 -46.53 -15.99
CA ALA A 502 21.79 -45.72 -16.48
C ALA A 502 21.80 -45.59 -18.02
N ALA A 503 22.94 -45.27 -18.61
CA ALA A 503 23.11 -45.14 -20.07
C ALA A 503 22.80 -46.45 -20.80
N SER A 504 23.22 -47.58 -20.25
CA SER A 504 22.90 -48.92 -20.74
C SER A 504 21.39 -49.17 -20.77
N ARG A 505 20.68 -48.84 -19.68
CA ARG A 505 19.23 -49.02 -19.57
C ARG A 505 18.42 -48.05 -20.45
N CYS A 506 18.95 -46.86 -20.70
CA CYS A 506 18.35 -45.88 -21.63
C CYS A 506 18.61 -46.23 -23.10
N GLY A 507 19.44 -47.24 -23.40
CA GLY A 507 19.78 -47.64 -24.77
C GLY A 507 20.82 -46.73 -25.45
N ASN A 508 21.46 -45.82 -24.70
CA ASN A 508 22.47 -44.89 -25.21
C ASN A 508 23.85 -45.56 -25.30
N MET A 509 24.01 -46.49 -26.24
CA MET A 509 25.21 -47.33 -26.35
C MET A 509 26.50 -46.54 -26.64
N GLN A 510 26.40 -45.43 -27.37
CA GLN A 510 27.55 -44.58 -27.69
C GLN A 510 28.17 -43.96 -26.44
N GLU A 511 27.34 -43.56 -25.46
CA GLU A 511 27.82 -43.00 -24.21
C GLU A 511 28.43 -44.06 -23.31
N VAL A 512 27.86 -45.28 -23.30
CA VAL A 512 28.45 -46.42 -22.60
C VAL A 512 29.85 -46.73 -23.16
N GLU A 513 29.98 -46.78 -24.49
CA GLU A 513 31.27 -46.98 -25.16
C GLU A 513 32.27 -45.87 -24.82
N ARG A 514 31.85 -44.61 -24.89
CA ARG A 514 32.68 -43.44 -24.62
C ARG A 514 33.23 -43.48 -23.20
N VAL A 515 32.39 -43.69 -22.19
CA VAL A 515 32.81 -43.68 -20.78
C VAL A 515 33.69 -44.88 -20.45
N CYS A 516 33.35 -46.08 -20.94
CA CYS A 516 34.19 -47.25 -20.77
C CYS A 516 35.58 -47.09 -21.41
N ARG A 517 35.71 -46.31 -22.48
CA ARG A 517 36.98 -46.05 -23.18
C ARG A 517 37.78 -44.91 -22.55
N GLU A 518 37.13 -43.83 -22.12
CA GLU A 518 37.78 -42.57 -21.75
C GLU A 518 37.92 -42.37 -20.24
N SER A 519 37.00 -42.93 -19.44
CA SER A 519 37.06 -42.80 -17.99
C SER A 519 37.97 -43.88 -17.38
N THR A 520 38.74 -43.50 -16.36
CA THR A 520 39.57 -44.40 -15.55
C THR A 520 39.10 -44.44 -14.09
N SER A 521 38.02 -43.74 -13.76
CA SER A 521 37.59 -43.52 -12.38
C SER A 521 36.62 -44.57 -11.85
N TYR A 522 36.15 -45.50 -12.68
CA TYR A 522 35.21 -46.56 -12.28
C TYR A 522 35.93 -47.83 -11.77
N ASP A 523 35.22 -48.64 -10.97
CA ASP A 523 35.70 -49.96 -10.57
C ASP A 523 35.61 -50.94 -11.76
N PRO A 524 36.75 -51.43 -12.28
CA PRO A 524 36.77 -52.24 -13.48
C PRO A 524 36.18 -53.63 -13.29
N VAL A 525 36.20 -54.19 -12.08
CA VAL A 525 35.61 -55.51 -11.80
C VAL A 525 34.09 -55.40 -11.82
N GLN A 526 33.56 -54.39 -11.12
CA GLN A 526 32.12 -54.14 -11.03
C GLN A 526 31.51 -53.82 -12.40
N VAL A 527 32.16 -52.96 -13.19
CA VAL A 527 31.69 -52.61 -14.55
C VAL A 527 31.75 -53.83 -15.48
N LYS A 528 32.83 -54.62 -15.44
CA LYS A 528 32.97 -55.84 -16.23
C LYS A 528 31.84 -56.82 -15.96
N ASP A 529 31.59 -57.12 -14.68
CA ASP A 529 30.56 -58.09 -14.30
C ASP A 529 29.16 -57.61 -14.69
N PHE A 530 28.86 -56.32 -14.50
CA PHE A 530 27.63 -55.71 -14.98
C PHE A 530 27.48 -55.84 -16.51
N LEU A 531 28.51 -55.53 -17.30
CA LEU A 531 28.44 -55.61 -18.77
C LEU A 531 28.26 -57.04 -19.28
N LYS A 532 28.83 -58.03 -18.59
CA LYS A 532 28.63 -59.46 -18.87
C LYS A 532 27.20 -59.91 -18.58
N GLU A 533 26.61 -59.42 -17.50
CA GLU A 533 25.21 -59.71 -17.13
C GLU A 533 24.22 -58.99 -18.04
N ALA A 534 24.49 -57.73 -18.39
CA ALA A 534 23.60 -56.88 -19.17
C ALA A 534 23.42 -57.36 -20.62
N LYS A 535 24.34 -58.19 -21.14
CA LYS A 535 24.30 -58.77 -22.51
C LYS A 535 23.91 -57.73 -23.57
N LEU A 536 24.67 -56.65 -23.62
CA LEU A 536 24.40 -55.54 -24.52
C LEU A 536 24.45 -55.98 -26.00
N PRO A 537 23.61 -55.38 -26.88
CA PRO A 537 23.65 -55.64 -28.31
C PRO A 537 25.02 -55.43 -28.98
N ASP A 538 25.81 -54.47 -28.47
CA ASP A 538 27.19 -54.26 -28.89
C ASP A 538 28.15 -54.56 -27.72
N PRO A 539 29.00 -55.59 -27.80
CA PRO A 539 29.96 -55.94 -26.75
C PRO A 539 31.19 -55.03 -26.71
N ARG A 540 31.31 -54.01 -27.59
CA ARG A 540 32.46 -53.08 -27.59
C ARG A 540 32.77 -52.43 -26.24
N PRO A 541 31.81 -51.97 -25.44
CA PRO A 541 32.12 -51.40 -24.13
C PRO A 541 32.83 -52.40 -23.21
N LEU A 542 32.43 -53.69 -23.26
CA LEU A 542 33.09 -54.76 -22.50
C LEU A 542 34.51 -54.99 -23.01
N ILE A 543 34.71 -54.97 -24.34
CA ILE A 543 36.03 -55.11 -24.96
C ILE A 543 36.99 -54.02 -24.46
N TYR A 544 36.55 -52.76 -24.42
CA TYR A 544 37.38 -51.64 -23.96
C TYR A 544 37.76 -51.74 -22.48
N VAL A 545 36.80 -52.08 -21.61
CA VAL A 545 37.08 -52.26 -20.16
C VAL A 545 38.08 -53.39 -19.95
N CYS A 546 37.90 -54.53 -20.63
CA CYS A 546 38.81 -55.66 -20.49
C CYS A 546 40.20 -55.39 -21.07
N ASP A 547 40.31 -54.65 -22.17
CA ASP A 547 41.62 -54.29 -22.75
C ASP A 547 42.41 -53.33 -21.86
N LEU A 548 41.74 -52.31 -21.29
CA LEU A 548 42.37 -51.29 -20.45
C LEU A 548 42.89 -51.88 -19.12
N HIS A 549 42.21 -52.90 -18.59
CA HIS A 549 42.51 -53.50 -17.29
C HIS A 549 43.08 -54.93 -17.38
N ASP A 550 43.58 -55.33 -18.56
CA ASP A 550 44.25 -56.62 -18.80
C ASP A 550 43.40 -57.90 -18.57
N PHE A 551 42.07 -57.81 -18.62
CA PHE A 551 41.15 -58.97 -18.51
C PHE A 551 40.93 -59.71 -19.85
N VAL A 552 42.00 -59.98 -20.59
CA VAL A 552 41.94 -60.50 -21.98
C VAL A 552 41.43 -61.93 -22.06
N GLU A 553 41.86 -62.80 -21.15
CA GLU A 553 41.43 -64.21 -21.13
C GLU A 553 39.93 -64.32 -20.82
N GLU A 554 39.46 -63.62 -19.77
CA GLU A 554 38.04 -63.58 -19.41
C GLU A 554 37.15 -62.99 -20.51
N LEU A 555 37.64 -61.98 -21.24
CA LEU A 555 36.94 -61.41 -22.39
C LEU A 555 36.79 -62.44 -23.50
N THR A 556 37.88 -63.14 -23.83
CA THR A 556 37.90 -64.17 -24.88
C THR A 556 36.95 -65.31 -24.55
N ASP A 557 36.98 -65.77 -23.30
CA ASP A 557 36.05 -66.73 -22.72
C ASP A 557 34.59 -66.33 -22.92
N TYR A 558 34.25 -65.10 -22.53
CA TYR A 558 32.89 -64.59 -22.63
C TYR A 558 32.41 -64.48 -24.09
N LEU A 559 33.25 -63.92 -24.97
CA LEU A 559 32.89 -63.75 -26.38
C LEU A 559 32.73 -65.11 -27.09
N TYR A 560 33.60 -66.08 -26.79
CA TYR A 560 33.53 -67.41 -27.36
C TYR A 560 32.29 -68.18 -26.89
N LYS A 561 32.03 -68.21 -25.57
CA LYS A 561 30.86 -68.89 -24.97
C LYS A 561 29.52 -68.33 -25.46
N ASN A 562 29.47 -67.06 -25.85
CA ASN A 562 28.26 -66.42 -26.40
C ASN A 562 28.23 -66.40 -27.94
N SER A 563 29.12 -67.14 -28.62
CA SER A 563 29.19 -67.23 -30.09
C SER A 563 29.44 -65.88 -30.80
N LEU A 564 30.12 -64.93 -30.14
CA LEU A 564 30.44 -63.59 -30.65
C LEU A 564 31.80 -63.53 -31.36
N MET A 565 32.10 -64.52 -32.21
CA MET A 565 33.41 -64.71 -32.85
C MET A 565 33.87 -63.51 -33.69
N LYS A 566 32.93 -62.82 -34.35
CA LYS A 566 33.22 -61.60 -35.12
C LYS A 566 33.83 -60.49 -34.25
N TYR A 567 33.45 -60.41 -32.98
CA TYR A 567 33.94 -59.38 -32.07
C TYR A 567 35.33 -59.70 -31.51
N ILE A 568 35.68 -60.99 -31.43
CA ILE A 568 37.06 -61.42 -31.14
C ILE A 568 37.99 -60.95 -32.27
N GLU A 569 37.57 -61.11 -33.52
CA GLU A 569 38.33 -60.60 -34.67
C GLU A 569 38.43 -59.06 -34.65
N VAL A 570 37.33 -58.35 -34.36
CA VAL A 570 37.35 -56.89 -34.24
C VAL A 570 38.28 -56.42 -33.12
N TYR A 571 38.30 -57.10 -31.98
CA TYR A 571 39.20 -56.77 -30.86
C TYR A 571 40.67 -56.84 -31.30
N VAL A 572 41.07 -57.97 -31.87
CA VAL A 572 42.47 -58.22 -32.23
C VAL A 572 42.90 -57.41 -33.47
N VAL A 573 42.01 -57.14 -34.41
CA VAL A 573 42.37 -56.40 -35.64
C VAL A 573 42.28 -54.88 -35.44
N LYS A 574 41.24 -54.38 -34.75
CA LYS A 574 40.94 -52.93 -34.69
C LYS A 574 41.24 -52.27 -33.36
N VAL A 575 41.16 -52.99 -32.25
CA VAL A 575 41.30 -52.38 -30.91
C VAL A 575 42.75 -52.51 -30.44
N ASN A 576 43.25 -53.74 -30.28
CA ASN A 576 44.60 -53.96 -29.77
C ASN A 576 45.27 -55.21 -30.38
N PRO A 577 46.00 -55.06 -31.50
CA PRO A 577 46.72 -56.16 -32.14
C PRO A 577 47.84 -56.77 -31.29
N LEU A 578 48.36 -56.03 -30.31
CA LEU A 578 49.44 -56.50 -29.45
C LEU A 578 48.99 -57.59 -28.47
N LYS A 579 47.69 -57.65 -28.17
CA LYS A 579 47.08 -58.66 -27.29
C LYS A 579 46.68 -59.94 -28.02
N CYS A 580 46.86 -59.99 -29.35
CA CYS A 580 46.61 -61.19 -30.18
C CYS A 580 47.19 -62.50 -29.59
N PRO A 581 48.45 -62.54 -29.11
CA PRO A 581 49.04 -63.75 -28.51
C PRO A 581 48.21 -64.36 -27.37
N PHE A 582 47.73 -63.52 -26.46
CA PHE A 582 46.97 -63.95 -25.29
C PHE A 582 45.57 -64.42 -25.68
N VAL A 583 44.94 -63.74 -26.64
CA VAL A 583 43.64 -64.16 -27.21
C VAL A 583 43.76 -65.51 -27.92
N VAL A 584 44.80 -65.71 -28.74
CA VAL A 584 45.06 -66.99 -29.39
C VAL A 584 45.32 -68.09 -28.37
N GLY A 585 46.08 -67.78 -27.32
CA GLY A 585 46.26 -68.68 -26.18
C GLY A 585 44.94 -69.13 -25.56
N ALA A 586 44.10 -68.18 -25.16
CA ALA A 586 42.80 -68.47 -24.58
C ALA A 586 41.87 -69.23 -25.55
N LEU A 587 41.89 -68.91 -26.85
CA LEU A 587 41.13 -69.66 -27.87
C LEU A 587 41.58 -71.11 -28.02
N ILE A 588 42.87 -71.41 -27.84
CA ILE A 588 43.39 -72.78 -27.84
C ILE A 588 42.90 -73.53 -26.61
N ASP A 589 42.88 -72.88 -25.44
CA ASP A 589 42.37 -73.49 -24.19
C ASP A 589 40.87 -73.78 -24.25
N LEU A 590 40.12 -73.03 -25.07
CA LEU A 590 38.68 -73.20 -25.30
C LEU A 590 38.34 -74.17 -26.44
N ASP A 591 39.32 -74.91 -26.98
CA ASP A 591 39.16 -75.84 -28.10
C ASP A 591 38.53 -75.20 -29.36
N CYS A 592 38.87 -73.93 -29.64
CA CYS A 592 38.42 -73.24 -30.84
C CYS A 592 38.93 -73.92 -32.13
N SER A 593 38.16 -73.81 -33.23
CA SER A 593 38.57 -74.37 -34.51
C SER A 593 39.88 -73.75 -35.01
N GLU A 594 40.78 -74.61 -35.48
CA GLU A 594 42.08 -74.17 -36.00
C GLU A 594 41.94 -73.25 -37.20
N ASP A 595 40.90 -73.44 -38.03
CA ASP A 595 40.64 -72.60 -39.20
C ASP A 595 40.30 -71.17 -38.81
N PHE A 596 39.58 -70.97 -37.69
CA PHE A 596 39.29 -69.64 -37.16
C PHE A 596 40.56 -68.98 -36.64
N ILE A 597 41.40 -69.70 -35.89
CA ILE A 597 42.69 -69.19 -35.38
C ILE A 597 43.62 -68.80 -36.54
N LYS A 598 43.71 -69.64 -37.58
CA LYS A 598 44.49 -69.37 -38.80
C LYS A 598 43.97 -68.13 -39.52
N SER A 599 42.66 -68.01 -39.72
CA SER A 599 42.04 -66.83 -40.34
C SER A 599 42.28 -65.56 -39.52
N LEU A 600 42.16 -65.63 -38.19
CA LEU A 600 42.38 -64.50 -37.28
C LEU A 600 43.83 -63.99 -37.39
N LEU A 601 44.82 -64.89 -37.34
CA LEU A 601 46.23 -64.56 -37.50
C LEU A 601 46.54 -63.98 -38.88
N GLN A 602 45.93 -64.51 -39.93
CA GLN A 602 46.05 -63.98 -41.30
C GLN A 602 45.43 -62.59 -41.48
N ASN A 603 44.45 -62.22 -40.68
CA ASN A 603 43.83 -60.88 -40.72
C ASN A 603 44.65 -59.84 -39.95
N VAL A 604 45.36 -60.25 -38.89
CA VAL A 604 46.22 -59.37 -38.08
C VAL A 604 47.61 -59.18 -38.71
N ARG A 605 48.12 -60.21 -39.40
CA ARG A 605 49.43 -60.24 -40.09
C ARG A 605 50.56 -59.64 -39.25
N ALA A 606 51.14 -58.54 -39.73
CA ALA A 606 52.32 -57.88 -39.18
C ALA A 606 52.09 -57.18 -37.83
N ALA A 607 50.84 -56.93 -37.46
CA ALA A 607 50.51 -56.22 -36.23
C ALA A 607 50.56 -57.13 -34.99
N CYS A 608 50.62 -58.45 -35.17
CA CYS A 608 50.76 -59.42 -34.07
C CYS A 608 52.24 -59.61 -33.70
N PRO A 609 52.62 -59.48 -32.42
CA PRO A 609 54.00 -59.68 -31.99
C PRO A 609 54.36 -61.17 -32.01
N CYS A 610 55.48 -61.52 -32.64
CA CYS A 610 55.85 -62.91 -32.89
C CYS A 610 56.37 -63.61 -31.63
N GLU A 611 57.31 -63.01 -30.91
CA GLU A 611 57.88 -63.61 -29.69
C GLU A 611 56.82 -64.00 -28.63
N PRO A 612 55.86 -63.15 -28.25
CA PRO A 612 54.84 -63.54 -27.28
C PRO A 612 53.87 -64.57 -27.84
N LEU A 613 53.55 -64.54 -29.14
CA LEU A 613 52.68 -65.55 -29.79
C LEU A 613 53.29 -66.94 -29.73
N VAL A 614 54.58 -67.06 -30.07
CA VAL A 614 55.30 -68.33 -30.01
C VAL A 614 55.30 -68.87 -28.59
N LYS A 615 55.62 -68.03 -27.59
CA LYS A 615 55.62 -68.45 -26.17
C LYS A 615 54.25 -68.92 -25.69
N GLU A 616 53.18 -68.21 -26.03
CA GLU A 616 51.82 -68.59 -25.59
C GLU A 616 51.32 -69.89 -26.24
N VAL A 617 51.70 -70.15 -27.49
CA VAL A 617 51.32 -71.37 -28.23
C VAL A 617 52.23 -72.55 -27.86
N GLU A 618 53.52 -72.31 -27.59
CA GLU A 618 54.50 -73.29 -27.11
C GLU A 618 54.09 -73.86 -25.76
N LYS A 619 53.70 -73.01 -24.80
CA LYS A 619 53.17 -73.43 -23.49
C LYS A 619 52.03 -74.46 -23.59
N ARG A 620 51.25 -74.39 -24.67
CA ARG A 620 50.08 -75.24 -24.94
C ARG A 620 50.38 -76.41 -25.86
N ASN A 621 51.65 -76.62 -26.26
CA ASN A 621 52.11 -77.67 -27.17
C ASN A 621 51.36 -77.71 -28.53
N ARG A 622 50.91 -76.55 -29.05
CA ARG A 622 50.12 -76.45 -30.30
C ARG A 622 50.81 -75.60 -31.38
N LEU A 623 52.14 -75.59 -31.42
CA LEU A 623 52.95 -74.77 -32.35
C LEU A 623 52.63 -75.00 -33.84
N LYS A 624 52.16 -76.20 -34.22
CA LYS A 624 51.77 -76.52 -35.60
C LYS A 624 50.62 -75.64 -36.12
N VAL A 625 49.77 -75.09 -35.24
CA VAL A 625 48.60 -74.27 -35.63
C VAL A 625 49.02 -72.94 -36.26
N ILE A 626 50.15 -72.37 -35.82
CA ILE A 626 50.65 -71.06 -36.27
C ILE A 626 51.65 -71.15 -37.44
N LEU A 627 52.01 -72.37 -37.89
CA LEU A 627 52.98 -72.58 -38.98
C LEU A 627 52.65 -71.80 -40.26
N PRO A 628 51.40 -71.79 -40.78
CA PRO A 628 51.08 -71.04 -42.00
C PRO A 628 51.28 -69.53 -41.86
N TRP A 629 51.12 -69.00 -40.63
CA TRP A 629 51.38 -67.59 -40.35
C TRP A 629 52.88 -67.30 -40.27
N LEU A 630 53.66 -68.17 -39.63
CA LEU A 630 55.13 -68.03 -39.57
C LEU A 630 55.77 -68.06 -40.97
N GLU A 631 55.35 -68.99 -41.83
CA GLU A 631 55.82 -69.08 -43.22
C GLU A 631 55.49 -67.81 -44.02
N ALA A 632 54.28 -67.27 -43.86
CA ALA A 632 53.88 -66.01 -44.49
C ALA A 632 54.75 -64.83 -44.01
N ARG A 633 55.07 -64.76 -42.71
CA ARG A 633 55.92 -63.70 -42.14
C ARG A 633 57.38 -63.80 -42.60
N VAL A 634 57.91 -65.02 -42.82
CA VAL A 634 59.22 -65.22 -43.47
C VAL A 634 59.20 -64.77 -44.92
N ALA A 635 58.16 -65.14 -45.67
CA ALA A 635 58.00 -64.73 -47.06
C ALA A 635 57.90 -63.21 -47.22
N GLU A 636 57.35 -62.51 -46.22
CA GLU A 636 57.32 -61.04 -46.12
C GLU A 636 58.68 -60.42 -45.73
N GLY A 637 59.71 -61.23 -45.47
CA GLY A 637 61.07 -60.79 -45.19
C GLY A 637 61.37 -60.52 -43.71
N ASN A 638 60.53 -60.97 -42.77
CA ASN A 638 60.81 -60.83 -41.34
C ASN A 638 62.00 -61.71 -40.91
N GLN A 639 62.97 -61.13 -40.19
CA GLN A 639 64.22 -61.78 -39.76
C GLN A 639 64.29 -61.96 -38.21
N GLU A 640 63.15 -61.88 -37.53
CA GLU A 640 63.10 -61.98 -36.07
C GLU A 640 63.60 -63.35 -35.58
N PRO A 641 64.55 -63.42 -34.62
CA PRO A 641 65.11 -64.70 -34.15
C PRO A 641 64.04 -65.66 -33.60
N SER A 642 63.07 -65.13 -32.87
CA SER A 642 61.95 -65.87 -32.28
C SER A 642 61.13 -66.62 -33.32
N LEU A 643 60.99 -66.02 -34.51
CA LEU A 643 60.24 -66.60 -35.63
C LEU A 643 60.98 -67.80 -36.25
N HIS A 644 62.28 -67.66 -36.50
CA HIS A 644 63.10 -68.74 -37.07
C HIS A 644 63.30 -69.89 -36.09
N ASN A 645 63.44 -69.58 -34.79
CA ASN A 645 63.51 -70.58 -33.73
C ASN A 645 62.21 -71.40 -33.65
N ALA A 646 61.05 -70.74 -33.70
CA ALA A 646 59.75 -71.41 -33.70
C ALA A 646 59.57 -72.34 -34.91
N MET A 647 59.97 -71.89 -36.10
CA MET A 647 59.92 -72.74 -37.31
C MET A 647 60.86 -73.95 -37.20
N ALA A 648 62.08 -73.75 -36.68
CA ALA A 648 63.01 -74.85 -36.46
C ALA A 648 62.45 -75.88 -35.46
N MET A 649 61.84 -75.42 -34.36
CA MET A 649 61.17 -76.30 -33.38
C MET A 649 60.04 -77.10 -34.03
N ILE A 650 59.17 -76.46 -34.83
CA ILE A 650 58.08 -77.15 -35.52
C ILE A 650 58.60 -78.20 -36.52
N LEU A 651 59.67 -77.89 -37.26
CA LEU A 651 60.29 -78.80 -38.22
C LEU A 651 60.97 -80.00 -37.53
N ILE A 652 61.54 -79.80 -36.35
CA ILE A 652 62.10 -80.88 -35.51
C ILE A 652 60.97 -81.76 -34.97
N ASP A 653 59.84 -81.19 -34.53
CA ASP A 653 58.66 -81.91 -34.03
C ASP A 653 57.81 -82.60 -35.11
N THR A 654 58.11 -82.37 -36.39
CA THR A 654 57.37 -82.94 -37.53
C THR A 654 58.15 -84.04 -38.25
N ASN A 655 59.48 -84.09 -38.09
CA ASN A 655 60.34 -85.20 -38.48
C ASN A 655 60.44 -86.24 -37.36
#